data_AF-G8RYC8-F1
#
_entry.id   AF-G8RYC8-F1
#
_cell.length_a   1.000
_cell.length_b   1.000
_cell.length_c   1.000
_cell.angle_alpha   90.00
_cell.angle_beta   90.00
_cell.angle_gamma   90.00
#
_symmetry.space_group_name_H-M   'P 1'
#
loop_
_entity.id
_entity.type
_entity.pdbx_description
1 polymer ?
#
loop_
_entity_poly.entity_id
_entity_poly.type
_entity_poly.pdbx_seq_one_letter_code
_entity_poly.pdbx_strand_id
1 'polypeptide(L)'
;MTENAPGLPLGAWLAELGDERLIRLLELRPDLTQPPPGTIAALAARAQARQSVKAATDDLDFLHLAVIDALLVLHADTTAVPVSKLLEFFDDAGAETAVTAAIDNLRERALVWGDASIRVATEAATGLPWYPGQATVEDTDPTDIAQRLAGLDEAQSDLLQRLLEGSPVGRTRDAAAGTPPDRPVQRLLAAGLLRQVDAETVILPRVVGQALRGELPGPVGLIAPDPVVSTTTAADVDAVAAGAAIDLLREVEVVLETLGTTPVPELRSGGLGVRDVKRLTKVTGIDESHLGLILEVTAAAGLIASGMPEPDPQDSAGPHWAPTVAADRFVESPTAHKWHLLASTWLDLPGRPSLVGTRGPDSKPYAALSGSLYSTAAPLDRRLLLTMLADLAPGAGVDATQASRAMLWRRPRWAIRLQPGPVGALLTEAHTIGMVGRGAIATPTRALLAGASADEVIKAMDKVLPQPIDHFLLQADLTVVVPGPLERDLAEQLGAVATVESAGAAMVYRISEASIRRALDTGRTAGELHAFFARYSKTPVPQGLTYLIDDVARRHGQLRVGMAASFVRCEDAALLAQAIAAPAAHQLEMRLLAPTVAVSQAPISEVLAALREAGFAPAAEDSTGTIVDIRARGARVPAPVRRRAHRTPSPTSQTLGAIVAVLRKVAAAPSSGMRLDPTVAITQLQEAAHLQASVVIGYVDPAGVATQRVVAPINVRGGQLTAYDPASGRVREFAIHRVTSVVSADSG
;
A
#
# COMPACT_ATOMS: atom_id res chain seq x y z
N MET A 1 -53.86 2.44 -15.71
CA MET A 1 -52.44 2.38 -16.12
C MET A 1 -51.95 1.00 -15.76
N THR A 2 -51.52 0.22 -16.75
CA THR A 2 -51.14 -1.19 -16.56
C THR A 2 -49.86 -1.27 -15.72
N GLU A 3 -49.93 -1.89 -14.54
CA GLU A 3 -48.81 -2.02 -13.57
C GLU A 3 -47.58 -2.77 -14.11
N ASN A 4 -47.65 -3.39 -15.29
CA ASN A 4 -46.59 -4.22 -15.86
C ASN A 4 -46.21 -3.78 -17.28
N ALA A 5 -45.78 -2.51 -17.45
CA ALA A 5 -45.14 -2.09 -18.70
C ALA A 5 -43.66 -2.54 -18.68
N PRO A 6 -43.11 -3.09 -19.78
CA PRO A 6 -41.67 -3.30 -19.89
C PRO A 6 -40.98 -1.95 -19.76
N GLY A 7 -40.15 -1.78 -18.72
CA GLY A 7 -39.46 -0.53 -18.45
C GLY A 7 -38.54 -0.09 -19.59
N LEU A 8 -38.21 1.21 -19.63
CA LEU A 8 -37.27 1.78 -20.60
C LEU A 8 -35.96 0.95 -20.60
N PRO A 9 -35.45 0.47 -21.75
CA PRO A 9 -34.16 -0.23 -21.80
C PRO A 9 -32.99 0.71 -21.47
N LEU A 10 -31.92 0.20 -20.83
CA LEU A 10 -30.77 1.02 -20.45
C LEU A 10 -30.16 1.80 -21.62
N GLY A 11 -30.06 1.18 -22.81
CA GLY A 11 -29.49 1.85 -23.98
C GLY A 11 -30.29 3.08 -24.45
N ALA A 12 -31.61 3.05 -24.32
CA ALA A 12 -32.47 4.19 -24.63
C ALA A 12 -32.30 5.29 -23.57
N TRP A 13 -32.27 4.91 -22.29
CA TRP A 13 -32.02 5.86 -21.19
C TRP A 13 -30.67 6.56 -21.32
N LEU A 14 -29.59 5.82 -21.63
CA LEU A 14 -28.26 6.40 -21.86
C LEU A 14 -28.20 7.34 -23.07
N ALA A 15 -29.03 7.11 -24.09
CA ALA A 15 -29.09 7.99 -25.26
C ALA A 15 -29.72 9.35 -24.95
N GLU A 16 -30.61 9.42 -23.95
CA GLU A 16 -31.30 10.64 -23.51
C GLU A 16 -30.50 11.45 -22.48
N LEU A 17 -29.52 10.84 -21.79
CA LEU A 17 -28.64 11.56 -20.86
C LEU A 17 -27.89 12.69 -21.56
N GLY A 18 -27.49 13.73 -20.83
CA GLY A 18 -26.55 14.76 -21.32
C GLY A 18 -25.09 14.28 -21.32
N ASP A 19 -24.20 15.01 -22.01
CA ASP A 19 -22.79 14.64 -22.14
C ASP A 19 -22.05 14.61 -20.80
N GLU A 20 -22.32 15.57 -19.92
CA GLU A 20 -21.75 15.62 -18.57
C GLU A 20 -22.09 14.35 -17.76
N ARG A 21 -23.33 13.87 -17.87
CA ARG A 21 -23.80 12.64 -17.21
C ARG A 21 -23.12 11.39 -17.78
N LEU A 22 -22.89 11.34 -19.08
CA LEU A 22 -22.14 10.24 -19.71
C LEU A 22 -20.66 10.27 -19.32
N ILE A 23 -20.03 11.45 -19.26
CA ILE A 23 -18.65 11.60 -18.78
C ILE A 23 -18.57 11.12 -17.33
N ARG A 24 -19.50 11.56 -16.47
CA ARG A 24 -19.58 11.14 -15.08
C ARG A 24 -19.71 9.63 -14.92
N LEU A 25 -20.53 8.98 -15.75
CA LEU A 25 -20.62 7.52 -15.80
C LEU A 25 -19.25 6.88 -16.10
N LEU A 26 -18.52 7.39 -17.09
CA LEU A 26 -17.21 6.84 -17.46
C LEU A 26 -16.12 7.13 -16.41
N GLU A 27 -16.21 8.23 -15.67
CA GLU A 27 -15.35 8.52 -14.51
C GLU A 27 -15.58 7.53 -13.37
N LEU A 28 -16.85 7.29 -13.04
CA LEU A 28 -17.25 6.36 -11.98
C LEU A 28 -17.07 4.89 -12.37
N ARG A 29 -17.00 4.62 -13.68
CA ARG A 29 -16.84 3.27 -14.24
C ARG A 29 -15.72 3.20 -15.29
N PRO A 30 -14.44 3.30 -14.85
CA PRO A 30 -13.30 3.25 -15.75
C PRO A 30 -13.22 1.94 -16.55
N ASP A 31 -13.80 0.85 -16.04
CA ASP A 31 -13.91 -0.45 -16.72
C ASP A 31 -14.66 -0.36 -18.06
N LEU A 32 -15.55 0.63 -18.23
CA LEU A 32 -16.29 0.83 -19.49
C LEU A 32 -15.43 1.43 -20.61
N THR A 33 -14.27 1.99 -20.27
CA THR A 33 -13.38 2.71 -21.20
C THR A 33 -12.23 1.86 -21.74
N GLN A 34 -12.10 0.60 -21.31
CA GLN A 34 -10.97 -0.27 -21.65
C GLN A 34 -11.46 -1.60 -22.27
N PRO A 35 -11.53 -1.72 -23.62
CA PRO A 35 -11.32 -0.66 -24.62
C PRO A 35 -12.49 0.33 -24.70
N PRO A 36 -12.36 1.51 -25.32
CA PRO A 36 -13.47 2.47 -25.44
C PRO A 36 -14.69 1.87 -26.17
N PRO A 37 -15.93 2.24 -25.79
CA PRO A 37 -17.13 1.77 -26.45
C PRO A 37 -17.33 2.50 -27.78
N GLY A 38 -17.76 1.77 -28.82
CA GLY A 38 -18.01 2.34 -30.15
C GLY A 38 -19.43 2.89 -30.35
N THR A 39 -20.40 2.48 -29.53
CA THR A 39 -21.81 2.89 -29.61
C THR A 39 -22.46 2.94 -28.22
N ILE A 40 -23.55 3.68 -28.07
CA ILE A 40 -24.33 3.72 -26.80
C ILE A 40 -24.90 2.33 -26.47
N ALA A 41 -25.31 1.56 -27.48
CA ALA A 41 -25.75 0.18 -27.28
C ALA A 41 -24.61 -0.72 -26.74
N ALA A 42 -23.38 -0.57 -27.26
CA ALA A 42 -22.22 -1.29 -26.75
C ALA A 42 -21.85 -0.86 -25.33
N LEU A 43 -21.96 0.43 -25.02
CA LEU A 43 -21.80 0.95 -23.66
C LEU A 43 -22.83 0.34 -22.70
N ALA A 44 -24.12 0.31 -23.07
CA ALA A 44 -25.20 -0.27 -22.28
C ALA A 44 -25.02 -1.78 -22.05
N ALA A 45 -24.60 -2.52 -23.07
CA ALA A 45 -24.32 -3.95 -22.96
C ALA A 45 -23.14 -4.24 -22.02
N ARG A 46 -22.07 -3.43 -22.10
CA ARG A 46 -20.93 -3.53 -21.19
C ARG A 46 -21.29 -3.16 -19.76
N ALA A 47 -22.03 -2.07 -19.56
CA ALA A 47 -22.47 -1.62 -18.24
C ALA A 47 -23.26 -2.68 -17.47
N GLN A 48 -24.07 -3.47 -18.19
CA GLN A 48 -24.87 -4.58 -17.63
C GLN A 48 -24.12 -5.91 -17.54
N ALA A 49 -22.90 -6.01 -18.10
CA ALA A 49 -22.14 -7.25 -18.05
C ALA A 49 -21.74 -7.58 -16.61
N ARG A 50 -21.81 -8.88 -16.25
CA ARG A 50 -21.57 -9.39 -14.89
C ARG A 50 -20.30 -8.86 -14.22
N GLN A 51 -19.16 -8.87 -14.92
CA GLN A 51 -17.88 -8.38 -14.39
C GLN A 51 -17.91 -6.88 -14.13
N SER A 52 -18.57 -6.15 -15.01
CA SER A 52 -18.77 -4.70 -14.95
C SER A 52 -19.62 -4.33 -13.73
N VAL A 53 -20.77 -4.99 -13.55
CA VAL A 53 -21.63 -4.82 -12.37
C VAL A 53 -20.90 -5.15 -11.07
N LYS A 54 -20.10 -6.22 -11.05
CA LYS A 54 -19.25 -6.56 -9.89
C LYS A 54 -18.24 -5.45 -9.56
N ALA A 55 -17.55 -4.91 -10.55
CA ALA A 55 -16.61 -3.80 -10.34
C ALA A 55 -17.31 -2.54 -9.84
N ALA A 56 -18.47 -2.21 -10.42
CA ALA A 56 -19.26 -1.03 -10.04
C ALA A 56 -19.85 -1.11 -8.63
N THR A 57 -20.05 -2.32 -8.10
CA THR A 57 -20.60 -2.56 -6.76
C THR A 57 -19.52 -2.71 -5.69
N ASP A 58 -18.25 -2.94 -6.05
CA ASP A 58 -17.14 -3.08 -5.10
C ASP A 58 -16.91 -1.84 -4.23
N ASP A 59 -17.24 -0.64 -4.74
CA ASP A 59 -17.09 0.64 -4.04
C ASP A 59 -18.35 1.16 -3.35
N LEU A 60 -19.44 0.40 -3.41
CA LEU A 60 -20.71 0.78 -2.78
C LEU A 60 -20.73 0.43 -1.29
N ASP A 61 -21.34 1.32 -0.51
CA ASP A 61 -21.63 1.07 0.90
C ASP A 61 -22.85 0.17 1.09
N PHE A 62 -23.17 -0.13 2.35
CA PHE A 62 -24.29 -0.97 2.72
C PHE A 62 -25.64 -0.40 2.28
N LEU A 63 -25.88 0.91 2.40
CA LEU A 63 -27.13 1.54 1.98
C LEU A 63 -27.38 1.30 0.49
N HIS A 64 -26.38 1.56 -0.35
CA HIS A 64 -26.52 1.38 -1.80
C HIS A 64 -26.75 -0.09 -2.18
N LEU A 65 -26.05 -1.03 -1.52
CA LEU A 65 -26.27 -2.46 -1.75
C LEU A 65 -27.63 -2.94 -1.20
N ALA A 66 -28.13 -2.36 -0.10
CA ALA A 66 -29.46 -2.63 0.42
C ALA A 66 -30.56 -2.10 -0.51
N VAL A 67 -30.36 -0.95 -1.15
CA VAL A 67 -31.29 -0.46 -2.20
C VAL A 67 -31.33 -1.42 -3.40
N ILE A 68 -30.18 -1.95 -3.84
CA ILE A 68 -30.14 -2.98 -4.89
C ILE A 68 -30.85 -4.26 -4.42
N ASP A 69 -30.63 -4.68 -3.18
CA ASP A 69 -31.26 -5.84 -2.55
C ASP A 69 -32.79 -5.71 -2.55
N ALA A 70 -33.33 -4.56 -2.11
CA ALA A 70 -34.75 -4.24 -2.14
C ALA A 70 -35.32 -4.24 -3.57
N LEU A 71 -34.62 -3.63 -4.52
CA LEU A 71 -35.03 -3.62 -5.93
C LEU A 71 -35.12 -5.03 -6.52
N LEU A 72 -34.22 -5.94 -6.13
CA LEU A 72 -34.26 -7.34 -6.56
C LEU A 72 -35.42 -8.11 -5.91
N VAL A 73 -35.72 -7.85 -4.62
CA VAL A 73 -36.91 -8.39 -3.94
C VAL A 73 -38.19 -7.90 -4.62
N LEU A 74 -38.22 -6.66 -5.09
CA LEU A 74 -39.33 -6.07 -5.84
C LEU A 74 -39.34 -6.45 -7.34
N HIS A 75 -38.43 -7.31 -7.79
CA HIS A 75 -38.31 -7.78 -9.18
C HIS A 75 -38.04 -6.68 -10.23
N ALA A 76 -37.30 -5.63 -9.84
CA ALA A 76 -36.93 -4.51 -10.72
C ALA A 76 -35.95 -4.90 -11.86
N ASP A 77 -35.40 -6.12 -11.82
CA ASP A 77 -34.53 -6.73 -12.82
C ASP A 77 -35.33 -7.28 -14.01
N THR A 78 -36.61 -7.60 -13.80
CA THR A 78 -37.55 -8.11 -14.83
C THR A 78 -38.70 -7.15 -15.16
N THR A 79 -39.19 -6.40 -14.19
CA THR A 79 -40.25 -5.38 -14.36
C THR A 79 -39.78 -3.99 -13.90
N ALA A 80 -40.49 -2.92 -14.24
CA ALA A 80 -40.18 -1.57 -13.73
C ALA A 80 -40.94 -1.33 -12.42
N VAL A 81 -40.25 -0.81 -11.40
CA VAL A 81 -40.80 -0.64 -10.05
C VAL A 81 -40.96 0.86 -9.73
N PRO A 82 -42.15 1.34 -9.33
CA PRO A 82 -42.33 2.73 -8.91
C PRO A 82 -41.42 3.10 -7.72
N VAL A 83 -40.83 4.29 -7.74
CA VAL A 83 -39.97 4.77 -6.63
C VAL A 83 -40.72 4.78 -5.29
N SER A 84 -42.00 5.14 -5.28
CA SER A 84 -42.83 5.14 -4.07
C SER A 84 -42.88 3.76 -3.40
N LYS A 85 -42.97 2.68 -4.18
CA LYS A 85 -43.00 1.30 -3.66
C LYS A 85 -41.67 0.90 -3.03
N LEU A 86 -40.55 1.41 -3.56
CA LEU A 86 -39.23 1.21 -2.96
C LEU A 86 -39.06 2.00 -1.66
N LEU A 87 -39.61 3.22 -1.59
CA LEU A 87 -39.56 4.03 -0.37
C LEU A 87 -40.44 3.44 0.74
N GLU A 88 -41.65 2.99 0.41
CA GLU A 88 -42.54 2.24 1.33
C GLU A 88 -41.87 0.99 1.91
N PHE A 89 -40.94 0.38 1.16
CA PHE A 89 -40.22 -0.82 1.59
C PHE A 89 -39.24 -0.58 2.74
N PHE A 90 -38.77 0.66 2.94
CA PHE A 90 -37.78 0.99 3.98
C PHE A 90 -38.39 1.59 5.26
N ASP A 91 -39.70 1.83 5.31
CA ASP A 91 -40.61 2.22 6.43
C ASP A 91 -40.03 3.04 7.62
N ASP A 92 -38.96 3.80 7.42
CA ASP A 92 -38.32 4.67 8.39
C ASP A 92 -38.32 6.12 7.87
N ALA A 93 -38.93 7.03 8.63
CA ALA A 93 -39.11 8.44 8.27
C ALA A 93 -37.80 9.20 8.03
N GLY A 94 -36.65 8.68 8.52
CA GLY A 94 -35.32 9.24 8.24
C GLY A 94 -34.64 8.71 6.98
N ALA A 95 -35.15 7.61 6.39
CA ALA A 95 -34.48 6.89 5.31
C ALA A 95 -34.81 7.46 3.92
N GLU A 96 -35.93 8.16 3.73
CA GLU A 96 -36.39 8.61 2.41
C GLU A 96 -35.32 9.43 1.67
N THR A 97 -34.78 10.48 2.30
CA THR A 97 -33.76 11.34 1.68
C THR A 97 -32.48 10.57 1.36
N ALA A 98 -32.04 9.68 2.25
CA ALA A 98 -30.85 8.86 2.07
C ALA A 98 -31.03 7.83 0.93
N VAL A 99 -32.19 7.18 0.86
CA VAL A 99 -32.54 6.22 -0.20
C VAL A 99 -32.66 6.92 -1.55
N THR A 100 -33.29 8.11 -1.62
CA THR A 100 -33.33 8.90 -2.86
C THR A 100 -31.93 9.28 -3.34
N ALA A 101 -31.06 9.76 -2.44
CA ALA A 101 -29.68 10.07 -2.79
C ALA A 101 -28.90 8.83 -3.26
N ALA A 102 -29.12 7.67 -2.63
CA ALA A 102 -28.51 6.41 -3.04
C ALA A 102 -28.99 5.98 -4.43
N ILE A 103 -30.28 6.13 -4.75
CA ILE A 103 -30.83 5.87 -6.09
C ILE A 103 -30.13 6.74 -7.14
N ASP A 104 -29.96 8.03 -6.86
CA ASP A 104 -29.30 8.95 -7.80
C ASP A 104 -27.82 8.59 -8.03
N ASN A 105 -27.11 8.15 -6.98
CA ASN A 105 -25.76 7.61 -7.12
C ASN A 105 -25.73 6.33 -7.97
N LEU A 106 -26.68 5.42 -7.76
CA LEU A 106 -26.80 4.20 -8.56
C LEU A 106 -27.14 4.50 -10.03
N ARG A 107 -27.92 5.57 -10.29
CA ARG A 107 -28.16 6.10 -11.65
C ARG A 107 -26.90 6.65 -12.28
N GLU A 108 -26.08 7.40 -11.55
CA GLU A 108 -24.77 7.87 -12.06
C GLU A 108 -23.85 6.72 -12.51
N ARG A 109 -23.98 5.55 -11.88
CA ARG A 109 -23.22 4.34 -12.20
C ARG A 109 -23.90 3.43 -13.24
N ALA A 110 -25.08 3.81 -13.74
CA ALA A 110 -25.92 3.00 -14.61
C ALA A 110 -26.19 1.58 -14.06
N LEU A 111 -26.21 1.43 -12.73
CA LEU A 111 -26.65 0.20 -12.05
C LEU A 111 -28.18 0.15 -11.94
N VAL A 112 -28.77 1.33 -11.91
CA VAL A 112 -30.20 1.60 -11.80
C VAL A 112 -30.55 2.68 -12.84
N TRP A 113 -31.75 2.64 -13.44
CA TRP A 113 -32.19 3.66 -14.39
C TRP A 113 -33.70 3.84 -14.43
N GLY A 114 -34.15 4.94 -15.06
CA GLY A 114 -35.54 5.41 -15.09
C GLY A 114 -35.84 6.45 -14.01
N ASP A 115 -36.90 7.24 -14.21
CA ASP A 115 -37.24 8.40 -13.36
C ASP A 115 -38.29 8.05 -12.29
N ALA A 116 -39.58 7.96 -12.67
CA ALA A 116 -40.67 7.62 -11.76
C ALA A 116 -40.77 6.11 -11.49
N SER A 117 -40.39 5.29 -12.47
CA SER A 117 -40.29 3.84 -12.36
C SER A 117 -38.88 3.41 -12.71
N ILE A 118 -38.32 2.56 -11.85
CA ILE A 118 -36.92 2.21 -11.82
C ILE A 118 -36.72 0.77 -12.27
N ARG A 119 -35.63 0.55 -12.98
CA ARG A 119 -35.08 -0.75 -13.36
C ARG A 119 -33.69 -0.91 -12.75
N VAL A 120 -33.32 -2.14 -12.42
CA VAL A 120 -31.96 -2.49 -11.99
C VAL A 120 -31.29 -3.40 -13.02
N ALA A 121 -29.96 -3.36 -13.09
CA ALA A 121 -29.20 -4.20 -14.02
C ALA A 121 -29.54 -5.68 -13.80
N THR A 122 -29.72 -6.45 -14.87
CA THR A 122 -30.10 -7.87 -14.79
C THR A 122 -29.12 -8.71 -13.96
N GLU A 123 -27.82 -8.38 -14.02
CA GLU A 123 -26.77 -9.06 -13.25
C GLU A 123 -26.55 -8.48 -11.83
N ALA A 124 -27.43 -7.59 -11.34
CA ALA A 124 -27.25 -6.89 -10.07
C ALA A 124 -27.14 -7.80 -8.85
N ALA A 125 -27.81 -8.97 -8.86
CA ALA A 125 -27.67 -9.96 -7.79
C ALA A 125 -26.22 -10.43 -7.60
N THR A 126 -25.41 -10.44 -8.66
CA THR A 126 -23.99 -10.82 -8.61
C THR A 126 -23.10 -9.75 -7.98
N GLY A 127 -23.67 -8.55 -7.86
CA GLY A 127 -23.16 -7.39 -7.16
C GLY A 127 -23.34 -7.44 -5.63
N LEU A 128 -24.17 -8.35 -5.11
CA LEU A 128 -24.37 -8.49 -3.67
C LEU A 128 -23.41 -9.53 -3.07
N PRO A 129 -22.86 -9.30 -1.86
CA PRO A 129 -22.10 -10.32 -1.13
C PRO A 129 -23.01 -11.29 -0.35
N TRP A 130 -24.32 -11.27 -0.62
CA TRP A 130 -25.37 -12.06 0.01
C TRP A 130 -26.48 -12.41 -0.99
N TYR A 131 -27.43 -13.26 -0.60
CA TYR A 131 -28.58 -13.59 -1.44
C TYR A 131 -29.62 -12.45 -1.41
N PRO A 132 -30.32 -12.16 -2.52
CA PRO A 132 -31.36 -11.13 -2.54
C PRO A 132 -32.38 -11.29 -1.40
N GLY A 133 -32.59 -10.20 -0.66
CA GLY A 133 -33.46 -10.11 0.51
C GLY A 133 -32.77 -10.34 1.85
N GLN A 134 -31.50 -10.79 1.89
CA GLN A 134 -30.78 -11.02 3.14
C GLN A 134 -30.32 -9.76 3.86
N ALA A 135 -30.30 -8.60 3.17
CA ALA A 135 -29.97 -7.33 3.82
C ALA A 135 -31.21 -6.54 4.23
N THR A 136 -32.34 -6.76 3.55
CA THR A 136 -33.51 -5.90 3.68
C THR A 136 -34.76 -6.57 4.24
N VAL A 137 -34.91 -7.90 4.08
CA VAL A 137 -36.06 -8.68 4.61
C VAL A 137 -35.68 -9.46 5.86
N GLU A 138 -34.39 -9.72 6.09
CA GLU A 138 -33.92 -10.38 7.30
C GLU A 138 -34.00 -9.44 8.51
N ASP A 139 -34.78 -9.85 9.51
CA ASP A 139 -34.91 -9.18 10.82
C ASP A 139 -34.22 -9.98 11.94
N THR A 140 -33.11 -10.65 11.62
CA THR A 140 -32.37 -11.42 12.62
C THR A 140 -31.59 -10.46 13.51
N ASP A 141 -31.98 -10.39 14.78
CA ASP A 141 -31.26 -9.63 15.79
C ASP A 141 -29.81 -10.15 15.91
N PRO A 142 -28.79 -9.30 15.64
CA PRO A 142 -27.38 -9.68 15.77
C PRO A 142 -26.94 -9.90 17.22
N THR A 143 -27.73 -9.48 18.22
CA THR A 143 -27.42 -9.71 19.63
C THR A 143 -27.58 -11.19 20.00
N ASP A 144 -26.72 -11.65 20.92
CA ASP A 144 -26.74 -13.01 21.49
C ASP A 144 -26.67 -14.19 20.50
N ILE A 145 -26.31 -13.95 19.22
CA ILE A 145 -26.16 -15.03 18.23
C ILE A 145 -25.13 -16.04 18.71
N ALA A 146 -23.97 -15.58 19.20
CA ALA A 146 -22.92 -16.46 19.70
C ALA A 146 -23.39 -17.35 20.86
N GLN A 147 -24.21 -16.81 21.76
CA GLN A 147 -24.79 -17.57 22.88
C GLN A 147 -25.79 -18.61 22.39
N ARG A 148 -26.66 -18.24 21.44
CA ARG A 148 -27.62 -19.17 20.82
C ARG A 148 -26.90 -20.30 20.08
N LEU A 149 -25.81 -19.99 19.37
CA LEU A 149 -24.98 -20.99 18.68
C LEU A 149 -24.28 -21.94 19.66
N ALA A 150 -23.83 -21.47 20.82
CA ALA A 150 -23.20 -22.31 21.83
C ALA A 150 -24.14 -23.34 22.48
N GLY A 151 -25.45 -23.11 22.41
CA GLY A 151 -26.49 -24.01 22.95
C GLY A 151 -26.99 -25.08 21.98
N LEU A 152 -26.39 -25.21 20.80
CA LEU A 152 -26.83 -26.16 19.77
C LEU A 152 -26.38 -27.59 20.08
N ASP A 153 -27.20 -28.56 19.70
CA ASP A 153 -26.78 -29.95 19.63
C ASP A 153 -25.98 -30.26 18.34
N GLU A 154 -25.44 -31.47 18.24
CA GLU A 154 -24.62 -31.91 17.11
C GLU A 154 -25.40 -31.87 15.78
N ALA A 155 -26.67 -32.29 15.78
CA ALA A 155 -27.49 -32.30 14.57
C ALA A 155 -27.81 -30.89 14.05
N GLN A 156 -28.08 -29.94 14.96
CA GLN A 156 -28.28 -28.53 14.62
C GLN A 156 -26.99 -27.90 14.10
N SER A 157 -25.86 -28.16 14.75
CA SER A 157 -24.55 -27.62 14.38
C SER A 157 -24.11 -28.12 13.00
N ASP A 158 -24.24 -29.44 12.74
CA ASP A 158 -23.95 -30.06 11.45
C ASP A 158 -24.80 -29.47 10.33
N LEU A 159 -26.08 -29.20 10.60
CA LEU A 159 -26.99 -28.61 9.61
C LEU A 159 -26.53 -27.20 9.23
N LEU A 160 -26.25 -26.35 10.23
CA LEU A 160 -25.76 -24.99 9.99
C LEU A 160 -24.41 -25.01 9.26
N GLN A 161 -23.50 -25.93 9.60
CA GLN A 161 -22.20 -26.07 8.94
C GLN A 161 -22.35 -26.46 7.46
N ARG A 162 -23.28 -27.38 7.13
CA ARG A 162 -23.57 -27.73 5.72
C ARG A 162 -24.10 -26.55 4.92
N LEU A 163 -24.96 -25.72 5.51
CA LEU A 163 -25.47 -24.50 4.86
C LEU A 163 -24.37 -23.44 4.72
N LEU A 164 -23.45 -23.36 5.68
CA LEU A 164 -22.32 -22.44 5.65
C LEU A 164 -21.30 -22.79 4.56
N GLU A 165 -20.96 -24.08 4.41
CA GLU A 165 -19.98 -24.57 3.43
C GLU A 165 -20.56 -24.66 2.01
N GLY A 166 -21.86 -24.92 1.88
CA GLY A 166 -22.55 -25.09 0.61
C GLY A 166 -23.33 -23.84 0.18
N SER A 167 -24.65 -23.94 0.27
CA SER A 167 -25.58 -22.86 -0.02
C SER A 167 -26.27 -22.45 1.28
N PRO A 168 -26.40 -21.14 1.58
CA PRO A 168 -27.17 -20.70 2.73
C PRO A 168 -28.67 -21.03 2.58
N VAL A 169 -29.13 -21.37 1.37
CA VAL A 169 -30.50 -21.84 1.10
C VAL A 169 -30.56 -23.37 1.15
N GLY A 170 -31.42 -23.90 2.02
CA GLY A 170 -31.71 -25.33 2.16
C GLY A 170 -33.16 -25.65 1.79
N ARG A 171 -33.37 -26.70 0.99
CA ARG A 171 -34.70 -27.23 0.69
C ARG A 171 -35.06 -28.36 1.64
N THR A 172 -36.17 -28.23 2.35
CA THR A 172 -36.66 -29.23 3.29
C THR A 172 -38.15 -29.04 3.60
N ARG A 173 -38.91 -30.14 3.64
CA ARG A 173 -40.31 -30.13 4.08
C ARG A 173 -40.46 -29.89 5.58
N ASP A 174 -39.39 -30.08 6.35
CA ASP A 174 -39.37 -29.81 7.78
C ASP A 174 -39.45 -28.31 8.11
N ALA A 175 -39.46 -27.43 7.10
CA ALA A 175 -39.73 -26.01 7.25
C ALA A 175 -41.23 -25.70 7.46
N ALA A 176 -42.13 -26.55 6.94
CA ALA A 176 -43.56 -26.27 6.90
C ALA A 176 -44.18 -26.08 8.30
N ALA A 177 -45.15 -25.16 8.38
CA ALA A 177 -45.94 -24.95 9.59
C ALA A 177 -46.66 -26.25 9.99
N GLY A 178 -46.59 -26.63 11.26
CA GLY A 178 -47.16 -27.88 11.79
C GLY A 178 -46.21 -29.07 11.82
N THR A 179 -44.96 -28.92 11.35
CA THR A 179 -43.89 -29.90 11.56
C THR A 179 -43.58 -30.04 13.07
N PRO A 180 -43.30 -31.24 13.60
CA PRO A 180 -42.97 -31.42 15.02
C PRO A 180 -41.83 -30.50 15.50
N PRO A 181 -42.00 -29.77 16.62
CA PRO A 181 -41.08 -28.72 17.06
C PRO A 181 -39.73 -29.25 17.57
N ASP A 182 -39.61 -30.55 17.82
CA ASP A 182 -38.37 -31.24 18.20
C ASP A 182 -37.39 -31.41 17.03
N ARG A 183 -37.87 -31.26 15.79
CA ARG A 183 -37.04 -31.37 14.59
C ARG A 183 -35.95 -30.29 14.56
N PRO A 184 -34.72 -30.60 14.10
CA PRO A 184 -33.61 -29.65 14.09
C PRO A 184 -33.93 -28.33 13.37
N VAL A 185 -34.61 -28.40 12.21
CA VAL A 185 -35.02 -27.23 11.43
C VAL A 185 -35.99 -26.34 12.23
N GLN A 186 -37.01 -26.93 12.86
CA GLN A 186 -37.99 -26.18 13.66
C GLN A 186 -37.35 -25.52 14.89
N ARG A 187 -36.42 -26.22 15.57
CA ARG A 187 -35.67 -25.64 16.70
C ARG A 187 -34.78 -24.47 16.28
N LEU A 188 -34.13 -24.57 15.12
CA LEU A 188 -33.30 -23.49 14.57
C LEU A 188 -34.15 -22.29 14.10
N LEU A 189 -35.32 -22.53 13.52
CA LEU A 189 -36.29 -21.48 13.20
C LEU A 189 -36.77 -20.76 14.46
N ALA A 190 -37.15 -21.51 15.51
CA ALA A 190 -37.59 -20.95 16.78
C ALA A 190 -36.47 -20.15 17.50
N ALA A 191 -35.21 -20.54 17.33
CA ALA A 191 -34.06 -19.82 17.86
C ALA A 191 -33.65 -18.58 17.03
N GLY A 192 -34.30 -18.34 15.88
CA GLY A 192 -33.92 -17.28 14.95
C GLY A 192 -32.56 -17.51 14.27
N LEU A 193 -32.07 -18.76 14.25
CA LEU A 193 -30.81 -19.17 13.60
C LEU A 193 -31.03 -19.66 12.17
N LEU A 194 -32.28 -19.93 11.79
CA LEU A 194 -32.75 -20.10 10.42
C LEU A 194 -33.94 -19.18 10.18
N ARG A 195 -34.15 -18.79 8.92
CA ARG A 195 -35.37 -18.10 8.47
C ARG A 195 -36.11 -18.97 7.48
N GLN A 196 -37.43 -19.03 7.62
CA GLN A 196 -38.28 -19.68 6.63
C GLN A 196 -38.49 -18.74 5.43
N VAL A 197 -38.27 -19.27 4.21
CA VAL A 197 -38.58 -18.57 2.96
C VAL A 197 -39.95 -18.98 2.46
N ASP A 198 -40.24 -20.29 2.46
CA ASP A 198 -41.52 -20.87 2.11
C ASP A 198 -41.72 -22.23 2.83
N ALA A 199 -42.77 -22.98 2.48
CA ALA A 199 -43.08 -24.26 3.12
C ALA A 199 -42.02 -25.35 2.92
N GLU A 200 -41.15 -25.24 1.90
CA GLU A 200 -40.12 -26.21 1.58
C GLU A 200 -38.70 -25.61 1.57
N THR A 201 -38.53 -24.36 2.00
CA THR A 201 -37.25 -23.63 1.88
C THR A 201 -36.94 -22.85 3.15
N VAL A 202 -35.71 -23.05 3.65
CA VAL A 202 -35.09 -22.24 4.70
C VAL A 202 -33.85 -21.56 4.18
N ILE A 203 -33.50 -20.44 4.80
CA ILE A 203 -32.25 -19.72 4.55
C ILE A 203 -31.52 -19.47 5.86
N LEU A 204 -30.20 -19.66 5.83
CA LEU A 204 -29.27 -19.28 6.88
C LEU A 204 -29.11 -17.75 6.87
N PRO A 205 -29.57 -17.03 7.91
CA PRO A 205 -29.43 -15.59 7.97
C PRO A 205 -27.97 -15.17 7.88
N ARG A 206 -27.71 -14.06 7.18
CA ARG A 206 -26.34 -13.63 6.89
C ARG A 206 -25.53 -13.38 8.16
N VAL A 207 -26.13 -12.73 9.16
CA VAL A 207 -25.48 -12.40 10.44
C VAL A 207 -25.17 -13.66 11.26
N VAL A 208 -25.95 -14.72 11.12
CA VAL A 208 -25.68 -16.03 11.73
C VAL A 208 -24.51 -16.71 11.02
N GLY A 209 -24.50 -16.69 9.68
CA GLY A 209 -23.38 -17.20 8.89
C GLY A 209 -22.05 -16.47 9.17
N GLN A 210 -22.09 -15.15 9.41
CA GLN A 210 -20.94 -14.36 9.84
C GLN A 210 -20.45 -14.81 11.23
N ALA A 211 -21.36 -14.93 12.21
CA ALA A 211 -21.01 -15.39 13.55
C ALA A 211 -20.41 -16.81 13.55
N LEU A 212 -20.93 -17.73 12.72
CA LEU A 212 -20.36 -19.08 12.56
C LEU A 212 -18.93 -19.07 12.01
N ARG A 213 -18.56 -18.07 11.20
CA ARG A 213 -17.18 -17.86 10.72
C ARG A 213 -16.27 -17.12 11.73
N GLY A 214 -16.80 -16.77 12.91
CA GLY A 214 -16.11 -15.93 13.88
C GLY A 214 -15.95 -14.48 13.41
N GLU A 215 -16.74 -14.04 12.44
CA GLU A 215 -16.76 -12.67 11.94
C GLU A 215 -17.64 -11.78 12.82
N LEU A 216 -17.34 -10.49 12.84
CA LEU A 216 -18.22 -9.49 13.42
C LEU A 216 -19.53 -9.41 12.59
N PRO A 217 -20.70 -9.68 13.19
CA PRO A 217 -21.96 -9.65 12.45
C PRO A 217 -22.36 -8.24 11.99
N GLY A 218 -22.99 -8.16 10.83
CA GLY A 218 -23.49 -6.92 10.24
C GLY A 218 -22.76 -6.53 8.95
N PRO A 219 -22.90 -5.29 8.48
CA PRO A 219 -23.81 -4.23 8.98
C PRO A 219 -25.30 -4.64 8.89
N VAL A 220 -26.18 -4.07 9.73
CA VAL A 220 -27.64 -4.32 9.71
C VAL A 220 -28.48 -3.04 9.52
N GLY A 221 -27.93 -1.87 9.89
CA GLY A 221 -28.60 -0.59 9.77
C GLY A 221 -28.22 0.17 8.50
N LEU A 222 -29.18 0.90 7.93
CA LEU A 222 -28.98 1.75 6.75
C LEU A 222 -28.18 3.02 7.04
N ILE A 223 -28.04 3.38 8.31
CA ILE A 223 -27.25 4.53 8.77
C ILE A 223 -25.83 4.04 9.07
N ALA A 224 -24.83 4.80 8.60
CA ALA A 224 -23.43 4.51 8.91
C ALA A 224 -23.21 4.55 10.44
N PRO A 225 -22.56 3.53 11.02
CA PRO A 225 -22.25 3.55 12.45
C PRO A 225 -21.23 4.64 12.75
N ASP A 226 -21.41 5.35 13.86
CA ASP A 226 -20.40 6.26 14.40
C ASP A 226 -19.24 5.43 15.01
N PRO A 227 -18.02 5.50 14.45
CA PRO A 227 -16.91 4.71 14.94
C PRO A 227 -16.19 5.33 16.15
N VAL A 228 -16.56 6.54 16.57
CA VAL A 228 -15.84 7.31 17.59
C VAL A 228 -16.03 6.70 18.97
N VAL A 229 -14.92 6.34 19.63
CA VAL A 229 -14.91 5.81 21.01
C VAL A 229 -14.24 6.77 22.00
N SER A 230 -13.49 7.74 21.50
CA SER A 230 -12.79 8.73 22.33
C SER A 230 -12.58 10.04 21.56
N THR A 231 -12.38 11.13 22.30
CA THR A 231 -12.09 12.45 21.72
C THR A 231 -10.92 13.09 22.46
N THR A 232 -10.01 13.71 21.72
CA THR A 232 -8.85 14.46 22.24
C THR A 232 -8.61 15.70 21.38
N THR A 233 -7.62 16.54 21.70
CA THR A 233 -7.25 17.66 20.82
C THR A 233 -6.45 17.17 19.60
N ALA A 234 -6.55 17.88 18.47
CA ALA A 234 -5.72 17.59 17.29
C ALA A 234 -4.22 17.69 17.59
N ALA A 235 -3.82 18.61 18.48
CA ALA A 235 -2.43 18.77 18.90
C ALA A 235 -1.90 17.54 19.65
N ASP A 236 -2.72 16.89 20.49
CA ASP A 236 -2.32 15.66 21.18
C ASP A 236 -2.17 14.48 20.21
N VAL A 237 -3.05 14.39 19.21
CA VAL A 237 -2.95 13.38 18.14
C VAL A 237 -1.65 13.56 17.38
N ASP A 238 -1.39 14.79 16.96
CA ASP A 238 -0.21 15.18 16.21
C ASP A 238 1.08 14.90 16.99
N ALA A 239 1.11 15.21 18.30
CA ALA A 239 2.26 14.91 19.16
C ALA A 239 2.54 13.41 19.28
N VAL A 240 1.50 12.58 19.45
CA VAL A 240 1.64 11.12 19.53
C VAL A 240 2.08 10.53 18.19
N ALA A 241 1.53 11.01 17.08
CA ALA A 241 1.91 10.58 15.73
C ALA A 241 3.36 10.98 15.40
N ALA A 242 3.77 12.20 15.78
CA ALA A 242 5.15 12.67 15.62
C ALA A 242 6.14 11.84 16.44
N GLY A 243 5.79 11.46 17.69
CA GLY A 243 6.60 10.56 18.51
C GLY A 243 6.81 9.20 17.83
N ALA A 244 5.73 8.57 17.36
CA ALA A 244 5.83 7.29 16.66
C ALA A 244 6.65 7.37 15.36
N ALA A 245 6.54 8.48 14.60
CA ALA A 245 7.39 8.72 13.44
C ALA A 245 8.89 8.81 13.81
N ILE A 246 9.23 9.49 14.91
CA ILE A 246 10.62 9.60 15.38
C ILE A 246 11.18 8.22 15.78
N ASP A 247 10.39 7.43 16.51
CA ASP A 247 10.80 6.09 16.91
C ASP A 247 11.02 5.17 15.71
N LEU A 248 10.10 5.19 14.73
CA LEU A 248 10.25 4.45 13.49
C LEU A 248 11.52 4.85 12.72
N LEU A 249 11.78 6.15 12.59
CA LEU A 249 12.95 6.65 11.86
C LEU A 249 14.27 6.21 12.51
N ARG A 250 14.34 6.25 13.84
CA ARG A 250 15.48 5.73 14.61
C ARG A 250 15.68 4.24 14.33
N GLU A 251 14.62 3.46 14.36
CA GLU A 251 14.68 2.00 14.16
C GLU A 251 15.03 1.62 12.72
N VAL A 252 14.56 2.39 11.73
CA VAL A 252 14.98 2.27 10.34
C VAL A 252 16.49 2.47 10.22
N GLU A 253 17.07 3.50 10.85
CA GLU A 253 18.51 3.75 10.81
C GLU A 253 19.31 2.60 11.46
N VAL A 254 18.85 2.07 12.60
CA VAL A 254 19.45 0.88 13.24
C VAL A 254 19.43 -0.34 12.32
N VAL A 255 18.32 -0.58 11.61
CA VAL A 255 18.20 -1.68 10.64
C VAL A 255 19.15 -1.48 9.45
N LEU A 256 19.25 -0.26 8.93
CA LEU A 256 20.16 0.06 7.83
C LEU A 256 21.62 -0.13 8.24
N GLU A 257 22.01 0.35 9.42
CA GLU A 257 23.36 0.13 9.96
C GLU A 257 23.66 -1.36 10.14
N THR A 258 22.74 -2.11 10.77
CA THR A 258 22.88 -3.54 11.02
C THR A 258 23.05 -4.34 9.72
N LEU A 259 22.21 -4.07 8.72
CA LEU A 259 22.31 -4.74 7.41
C LEU A 259 23.55 -4.31 6.62
N GLY A 260 24.03 -3.08 6.83
CA GLY A 260 25.29 -2.62 6.24
C GLY A 260 26.50 -3.32 6.84
N THR A 261 26.50 -3.57 8.15
CA THR A 261 27.56 -4.31 8.84
C THR A 261 27.50 -5.82 8.57
N THR A 262 26.29 -6.39 8.51
CA THR A 262 26.08 -7.83 8.33
C THR A 262 24.91 -8.07 7.38
N PRO A 263 25.16 -8.07 6.06
CA PRO A 263 24.16 -8.43 5.05
C PRO A 263 23.55 -9.80 5.33
N VAL A 264 22.30 -9.98 4.92
CA VAL A 264 21.55 -11.21 5.20
C VAL A 264 21.26 -11.95 3.90
N PRO A 265 21.57 -13.25 3.78
CA PRO A 265 21.31 -14.00 2.55
C PRO A 265 19.83 -14.03 2.21
N GLU A 266 19.50 -13.87 0.92
CA GLU A 266 18.14 -14.05 0.42
C GLU A 266 17.79 -15.55 0.32
N LEU A 267 16.56 -15.91 0.69
CA LEU A 267 16.05 -17.26 0.48
C LEU A 267 15.85 -17.56 -1.02
N ARG A 268 15.99 -18.82 -1.42
CA ARG A 268 15.64 -19.27 -2.80
C ARG A 268 14.19 -18.95 -3.19
N SER A 269 13.29 -18.90 -2.21
CA SER A 269 11.88 -18.53 -2.38
C SER A 269 11.64 -17.02 -2.38
N GLY A 270 12.69 -16.21 -2.29
CA GLY A 270 12.64 -14.78 -2.01
C GLY A 270 12.46 -14.48 -0.52
N GLY A 271 12.93 -13.30 -0.12
CA GLY A 271 12.80 -12.77 1.24
C GLY A 271 13.83 -13.29 2.24
N LEU A 272 13.50 -13.23 3.54
CA LEU A 272 14.37 -13.53 4.67
C LEU A 272 14.00 -14.83 5.40
N GLY A 273 15.01 -15.57 5.84
CA GLY A 273 14.83 -16.76 6.69
C GLY A 273 14.33 -16.44 8.09
N VAL A 274 13.49 -17.30 8.67
CA VAL A 274 12.99 -17.16 10.06
C VAL A 274 14.14 -17.04 11.07
N ARG A 275 15.25 -17.76 10.85
CA ARG A 275 16.43 -17.67 11.72
C ARG A 275 17.11 -16.31 11.62
N ASP A 276 17.18 -15.74 10.43
CA ASP A 276 17.79 -14.43 10.22
C ASP A 276 16.93 -13.30 10.77
N VAL A 277 15.59 -13.38 10.62
CA VAL A 277 14.66 -12.43 11.26
C VAL A 277 14.80 -12.46 12.78
N LYS A 278 14.89 -13.65 13.39
CA LYS A 278 15.15 -13.80 14.83
C LYS A 278 16.51 -13.25 15.26
N ARG A 279 17.54 -13.41 14.41
CA ARG A 279 18.86 -12.81 14.65
C ARG A 279 18.76 -11.29 14.62
N LEU A 280 18.11 -10.71 13.61
CA LEU A 280 17.91 -9.27 13.49
C LEU A 280 17.12 -8.73 14.68
N THR A 281 15.99 -9.35 15.06
CA THR A 281 15.21 -9.02 16.26
C THR A 281 16.09 -8.94 17.51
N LYS A 282 16.98 -9.92 17.72
CA LYS A 282 17.88 -9.95 18.88
C LYS A 282 18.94 -8.85 18.84
N VAL A 283 19.47 -8.53 17.65
CA VAL A 283 20.54 -7.54 17.48
C VAL A 283 20.00 -6.11 17.56
N THR A 284 18.86 -5.84 16.93
CA THR A 284 18.25 -4.51 16.88
C THR A 284 17.39 -4.21 18.10
N GLY A 285 16.92 -5.24 18.81
CA GLY A 285 15.96 -5.10 19.91
C GLY A 285 14.52 -4.82 19.46
N ILE A 286 14.24 -4.87 18.15
CA ILE A 286 12.93 -4.59 17.56
C ILE A 286 12.13 -5.90 17.48
N ASP A 287 10.87 -5.89 17.92
CA ASP A 287 10.02 -7.08 17.83
C ASP A 287 9.79 -7.56 16.39
N GLU A 288 9.51 -8.85 16.21
CA GLU A 288 9.44 -9.49 14.89
C GLU A 288 8.38 -8.86 13.97
N SER A 289 7.23 -8.44 14.51
CA SER A 289 6.14 -7.87 13.71
C SER A 289 6.48 -6.46 13.23
N HIS A 290 7.05 -5.64 14.11
CA HIS A 290 7.49 -4.29 13.83
C HIS A 290 8.70 -4.28 12.89
N LEU A 291 9.65 -5.19 13.09
CA LEU A 291 10.77 -5.40 12.19
C LEU A 291 10.28 -5.80 10.78
N GLY A 292 9.25 -6.65 10.68
CA GLY A 292 8.60 -6.98 9.42
C GLY A 292 8.09 -5.75 8.67
N LEU A 293 7.41 -4.83 9.36
CA LEU A 293 6.96 -3.55 8.79
C LEU A 293 8.14 -2.71 8.30
N ILE A 294 9.18 -2.55 9.12
CA ILE A 294 10.37 -1.76 8.77
C ILE A 294 11.04 -2.34 7.51
N LEU A 295 11.24 -3.65 7.45
CA LEU A 295 11.86 -4.31 6.30
C LEU A 295 11.03 -4.11 5.02
N GLU A 296 9.71 -4.34 5.07
CA GLU A 296 8.84 -4.18 3.92
C GLU A 296 8.82 -2.73 3.40
N VAL A 297 8.70 -1.75 4.30
CA VAL A 297 8.65 -0.33 3.92
C VAL A 297 10.00 0.16 3.42
N THR A 298 11.11 -0.22 4.06
CA THR A 298 12.46 0.18 3.61
C THR A 298 12.83 -0.46 2.28
N ALA A 299 12.46 -1.72 2.06
CA ALA A 299 12.61 -2.36 0.76
C ALA A 299 11.78 -1.64 -0.28
N ALA A 300 10.51 -1.34 0.04
CA ALA A 300 9.59 -0.62 -0.83
C ALA A 300 10.05 0.83 -1.16
N ALA A 301 10.71 1.50 -0.22
CA ALA A 301 11.31 2.82 -0.40
C ALA A 301 12.63 2.76 -1.19
N GLY A 302 13.16 1.55 -1.44
CA GLY A 302 14.44 1.34 -2.12
C GLY A 302 15.65 1.63 -1.23
N LEU A 303 15.48 1.66 0.09
CA LEU A 303 16.56 1.85 1.06
C LEU A 303 17.35 0.56 1.31
N ILE A 304 16.68 -0.59 1.19
CA ILE A 304 17.32 -1.92 1.15
C ILE A 304 16.92 -2.64 -0.14
N ALA A 305 17.78 -3.54 -0.61
CA ALA A 305 17.49 -4.41 -1.74
C ALA A 305 18.22 -5.74 -1.62
N SER A 306 17.78 -6.73 -2.39
CA SER A 306 18.53 -7.95 -2.61
C SER A 306 19.50 -7.76 -3.78
N GLY A 307 20.76 -8.13 -3.60
CA GLY A 307 21.80 -8.04 -4.63
C GLY A 307 23.13 -8.64 -4.16
N MET A 308 24.16 -8.51 -4.98
CA MET A 308 25.53 -8.85 -4.58
C MET A 308 26.12 -7.65 -3.83
N PRO A 309 26.39 -7.76 -2.52
CA PRO A 309 26.88 -6.61 -1.77
C PRO A 309 28.35 -6.33 -2.07
N GLU A 310 28.74 -5.06 -1.99
CA GLU A 310 30.13 -4.63 -2.05
C GLU A 310 30.52 -3.92 -0.74
N PRO A 311 31.54 -4.42 0.00
CA PRO A 311 32.32 -5.64 -0.25
C PRO A 311 31.52 -6.93 -0.06
N ASP A 312 31.93 -8.01 -0.75
CA ASP A 312 31.27 -9.32 -0.70
C ASP A 312 31.46 -9.98 0.70
N PRO A 313 30.39 -10.47 1.34
CA PRO A 313 30.52 -11.24 2.58
C PRO A 313 31.33 -12.53 2.37
N GLN A 314 32.18 -12.89 3.34
CA GLN A 314 32.96 -14.15 3.28
C GLN A 314 32.02 -15.38 3.19
N ASP A 315 32.35 -16.35 2.33
CA ASP A 315 31.58 -17.59 2.05
C ASP A 315 30.16 -17.39 1.49
N SER A 316 29.91 -16.26 0.80
CA SER A 316 28.62 -15.95 0.19
C SER A 316 28.46 -16.57 -1.20
N ALA A 317 27.51 -17.51 -1.34
CA ALA A 317 27.00 -17.95 -2.64
C ALA A 317 25.56 -17.43 -2.84
N GLY A 318 25.42 -16.28 -3.47
CA GLY A 318 24.12 -15.73 -3.89
C GLY A 318 23.79 -14.34 -3.34
N PRO A 319 22.61 -13.81 -3.69
CA PRO A 319 22.23 -12.45 -3.34
C PRO A 319 21.90 -12.30 -1.84
N HIS A 320 22.14 -11.11 -1.32
CA HIS A 320 21.93 -10.72 0.06
C HIS A 320 21.10 -9.44 0.13
N TRP A 321 20.29 -9.34 1.17
CA TRP A 321 19.65 -8.11 1.61
C TRP A 321 20.66 -7.21 2.30
N ALA A 322 20.84 -6.01 1.74
CA ALA A 322 21.73 -4.97 2.27
C ALA A 322 21.17 -3.57 1.94
N PRO A 323 21.68 -2.50 2.59
CA PRO A 323 21.33 -1.13 2.24
C PRO A 323 21.74 -0.78 0.81
N THR A 324 20.95 0.07 0.16
CA THR A 324 21.30 0.65 -1.14
C THR A 324 22.04 1.96 -0.95
N VAL A 325 22.62 2.49 -2.03
CA VAL A 325 23.17 3.86 -2.05
C VAL A 325 22.14 4.96 -1.76
N ALA A 326 20.84 4.66 -1.87
CA ALA A 326 19.79 5.61 -1.51
C ALA A 326 19.63 5.74 0.01
N ALA A 327 20.03 4.73 0.79
CA ALA A 327 20.02 4.75 2.25
C ALA A 327 20.87 5.91 2.81
N ASP A 328 22.03 6.18 2.20
CA ASP A 328 22.94 7.24 2.67
C ASP A 328 22.27 8.63 2.55
N ARG A 329 21.64 8.91 1.40
CA ARG A 329 20.86 10.16 1.20
C ARG A 329 19.65 10.24 2.13
N PHE A 330 19.01 9.10 2.41
CA PHE A 330 17.89 9.06 3.34
C PHE A 330 18.36 9.45 4.75
N VAL A 331 19.44 8.86 5.26
CA VAL A 331 20.00 9.17 6.59
C VAL A 331 20.34 10.66 6.73
N GLU A 332 20.84 11.29 5.66
CA GLU A 332 21.17 12.72 5.66
C GLU A 332 19.96 13.67 5.53
N SER A 333 18.77 13.15 5.19
CA SER A 333 17.58 13.97 4.94
C SER A 333 16.92 14.49 6.23
N PRO A 334 16.21 15.65 6.19
CA PRO A 334 15.43 16.14 7.33
C PRO A 334 14.32 15.15 7.76
N THR A 335 13.96 15.16 9.04
CA THR A 335 12.99 14.22 9.65
C THR A 335 11.65 14.17 8.92
N ALA A 336 11.04 15.32 8.59
CA ALA A 336 9.78 15.35 7.85
C ALA A 336 9.89 14.78 6.43
N HIS A 337 11.05 14.94 5.77
CA HIS A 337 11.29 14.35 4.45
C HIS A 337 11.43 12.83 4.54
N LYS A 338 12.16 12.33 5.54
CA LYS A 338 12.26 10.90 5.84
C LYS A 338 10.88 10.31 6.10
N TRP A 339 10.08 10.93 6.97
CA TRP A 339 8.71 10.52 7.27
C TRP A 339 7.83 10.50 6.00
N HIS A 340 7.84 11.57 5.20
CA HIS A 340 7.02 11.64 3.99
C HIS A 340 7.35 10.51 3.01
N LEU A 341 8.63 10.16 2.85
CA LEU A 341 9.05 9.02 2.02
C LEU A 341 8.45 7.71 2.55
N LEU A 342 8.61 7.42 3.84
CA LEU A 342 8.12 6.16 4.43
C LEU A 342 6.58 6.09 4.45
N ALA A 343 5.90 7.18 4.81
CA ALA A 343 4.45 7.26 4.85
C ALA A 343 3.81 7.09 3.47
N SER A 344 4.33 7.77 2.46
CA SER A 344 3.87 7.62 1.06
C SER A 344 4.15 6.21 0.53
N THR A 345 5.31 5.64 0.88
CA THR A 345 5.67 4.27 0.49
C THR A 345 4.74 3.25 1.12
N TRP A 346 4.44 3.36 2.42
CA TRP A 346 3.55 2.45 3.13
C TRP A 346 2.12 2.52 2.60
N LEU A 347 1.63 3.72 2.27
CA LEU A 347 0.29 3.92 1.70
C LEU A 347 0.10 3.17 0.37
N ASP A 348 1.18 3.02 -0.40
CA ASP A 348 1.19 2.32 -1.70
C ASP A 348 1.81 0.92 -1.66
N LEU A 349 2.28 0.45 -0.50
CA LEU A 349 2.95 -0.83 -0.33
C LEU A 349 2.00 -1.99 -0.70
N PRO A 350 2.28 -2.77 -1.77
CA PRO A 350 1.40 -3.87 -2.17
C PRO A 350 1.68 -5.14 -1.34
N GLY A 351 1.90 -4.98 -0.04
CA GLY A 351 2.25 -6.02 0.93
C GLY A 351 1.50 -5.87 2.24
N ARG A 352 1.41 -6.94 3.03
CA ARG A 352 0.76 -7.00 4.35
C ARG A 352 1.76 -7.34 5.46
N PRO A 353 2.58 -6.37 5.92
CA PRO A 353 3.64 -6.63 6.88
C PRO A 353 3.16 -7.26 8.20
N SER A 354 1.95 -6.92 8.64
CA SER A 354 1.32 -7.54 9.82
C SER A 354 1.20 -9.07 9.79
N LEU A 355 1.33 -9.69 8.61
CA LEU A 355 1.29 -11.15 8.48
C LEU A 355 2.65 -11.80 8.79
N VAL A 356 3.75 -11.06 8.77
CA VAL A 356 5.10 -11.59 9.04
C VAL A 356 5.11 -12.34 10.37
N GLY A 357 5.64 -13.56 10.35
CA GLY A 357 5.67 -14.44 11.53
C GLY A 357 4.39 -15.24 11.79
N THR A 358 3.26 -14.89 11.14
CA THR A 358 2.02 -15.69 11.19
C THR A 358 2.03 -16.82 10.16
N ARG A 359 1.07 -17.74 10.24
CA ARG A 359 0.95 -18.87 9.31
C ARG A 359 -0.19 -18.66 8.31
N GLY A 360 0.09 -18.93 7.04
CA GLY A 360 -0.90 -18.94 5.98
C GLY A 360 -1.80 -20.18 5.99
N PRO A 361 -2.79 -20.25 5.08
CA PRO A 361 -3.72 -21.37 4.98
C PRO A 361 -3.06 -22.74 4.71
N ASP A 362 -1.88 -22.75 4.08
CA ASP A 362 -1.07 -23.95 3.87
C ASP A 362 -0.17 -24.30 5.07
N SER A 363 -0.41 -23.66 6.22
CA SER A 363 0.36 -23.77 7.47
C SER A 363 1.83 -23.34 7.36
N LYS A 364 2.25 -22.69 6.26
CA LYS A 364 3.59 -22.13 6.12
C LYS A 364 3.67 -20.72 6.72
N PRO A 365 4.82 -20.33 7.28
CA PRO A 365 4.99 -18.98 7.80
C PRO A 365 5.08 -17.95 6.67
N TYR A 366 4.51 -16.77 6.89
CA TYR A 366 4.77 -15.61 6.06
C TYR A 366 6.16 -15.04 6.40
N ALA A 367 7.08 -15.11 5.44
CA ALA A 367 8.43 -14.58 5.56
C ALA A 367 8.47 -13.09 5.20
N ALA A 368 9.29 -12.31 5.91
CA ALA A 368 9.57 -10.92 5.54
C ALA A 368 10.23 -10.86 4.16
N LEU A 369 9.92 -9.81 3.40
CA LEU A 369 10.42 -9.54 2.04
C LEU A 369 10.03 -10.60 1.00
N SER A 370 9.02 -11.42 1.31
CA SER A 370 8.52 -12.49 0.44
C SER A 370 7.32 -12.04 -0.38
N GLY A 371 7.22 -12.55 -1.62
CA GLY A 371 6.02 -12.37 -2.45
C GLY A 371 4.73 -12.95 -1.84
N SER A 372 4.83 -13.80 -0.82
CA SER A 372 3.65 -14.33 -0.09
C SER A 372 2.87 -13.24 0.66
N LEU A 373 3.49 -12.10 0.95
CA LEU A 373 2.85 -10.95 1.58
C LEU A 373 2.07 -10.08 0.56
N TYR A 374 2.26 -10.31 -0.74
CA TYR A 374 1.73 -9.46 -1.79
C TYR A 374 0.19 -9.45 -1.79
N SER A 375 -0.39 -8.26 -1.82
CA SER A 375 -1.83 -8.07 -1.90
C SER A 375 -2.18 -6.79 -2.63
N THR A 376 -2.92 -6.90 -3.72
CA THR A 376 -3.49 -5.74 -4.43
C THR A 376 -4.52 -4.99 -3.59
N ALA A 377 -5.09 -5.62 -2.56
CA ALA A 377 -6.04 -5.01 -1.65
C ALA A 377 -5.37 -4.16 -0.57
N ALA A 378 -4.10 -4.44 -0.19
CA ALA A 378 -3.47 -3.76 0.94
C ALA A 378 -3.43 -2.22 0.81
N PRO A 379 -3.06 -1.63 -0.35
CA PRO A 379 -3.13 -0.17 -0.53
C PRO A 379 -4.56 0.39 -0.45
N LEU A 380 -5.58 -0.40 -0.85
CA LEU A 380 -6.98 -0.01 -0.80
C LEU A 380 -7.50 -0.03 0.64
N ASP A 381 -7.15 -1.06 1.40
CA ASP A 381 -7.55 -1.23 2.79
C ASP A 381 -6.98 -0.09 3.67
N ARG A 382 -5.69 0.29 3.47
CA ARG A 382 -5.05 1.44 4.14
C ARG A 382 -5.76 2.76 3.81
N ARG A 383 -6.04 3.01 2.52
CA ARG A 383 -6.75 4.22 2.09
C ARG A 383 -8.16 4.28 2.64
N LEU A 384 -8.88 3.15 2.67
CA LEU A 384 -10.22 3.08 3.24
C LEU A 384 -10.20 3.44 4.73
N LEU A 385 -9.28 2.86 5.51
CA LEU A 385 -9.13 3.16 6.93
C LEU A 385 -8.83 4.64 7.14
N LEU A 386 -7.78 5.14 6.49
CA LEU A 386 -7.33 6.52 6.70
C LEU A 386 -8.33 7.55 6.20
N THR A 387 -9.03 7.30 5.09
CA THR A 387 -10.11 8.18 4.61
C THR A 387 -11.29 8.15 5.57
N MET A 388 -11.65 6.99 6.10
CA MET A 388 -12.69 6.89 7.14
C MET A 388 -12.35 7.73 8.37
N LEU A 389 -11.11 7.68 8.84
CA LEU A 389 -10.64 8.54 9.94
C LEU A 389 -10.61 10.03 9.54
N ALA A 390 -10.27 10.35 8.29
CA ALA A 390 -10.24 11.72 7.77
C ALA A 390 -11.64 12.35 7.67
N ASP A 391 -12.69 11.55 7.49
CA ASP A 391 -14.06 12.07 7.49
C ASP A 391 -14.56 12.44 8.90
N LEU A 392 -13.90 11.94 9.96
CA LEU A 392 -14.25 12.26 11.34
C LEU A 392 -13.71 13.64 11.74
N ALA A 393 -14.29 14.21 12.80
CA ALA A 393 -13.80 15.44 13.40
C ALA A 393 -12.33 15.29 13.86
N PRO A 394 -11.50 16.36 13.78
CA PRO A 394 -10.14 16.32 14.31
C PRO A 394 -10.12 15.88 15.78
N GLY A 395 -9.24 14.93 16.13
CA GLY A 395 -9.14 14.40 17.48
C GLY A 395 -10.13 13.29 17.84
N ALA A 396 -11.01 12.88 16.92
CA ALA A 396 -11.90 11.74 17.12
C ALA A 396 -11.16 10.41 16.94
N GLY A 397 -11.01 9.66 18.03
CA GLY A 397 -10.30 8.39 18.08
C GLY A 397 -11.22 7.18 17.97
N VAL A 398 -10.78 6.15 17.26
CA VAL A 398 -11.49 4.88 17.07
C VAL A 398 -10.70 3.70 17.66
N ASP A 399 -11.38 2.60 17.95
CA ASP A 399 -10.75 1.30 18.19
C ASP A 399 -10.91 0.37 16.98
N ALA A 400 -10.24 -0.78 17.02
CA ALA A 400 -10.25 -1.77 15.92
C ALA A 400 -11.64 -2.31 15.60
N THR A 401 -12.49 -2.49 16.61
CA THR A 401 -13.83 -3.04 16.45
C THR A 401 -14.76 -2.02 15.80
N GLN A 402 -14.77 -0.78 16.27
CA GLN A 402 -15.60 0.28 15.70
C GLN A 402 -15.12 0.72 14.32
N ALA A 403 -13.80 0.79 14.11
CA ALA A 403 -13.24 0.99 12.78
C ALA A 403 -13.66 -0.12 11.81
N SER A 404 -13.61 -1.38 12.25
CA SER A 404 -14.09 -2.52 11.46
C SER A 404 -15.57 -2.38 11.11
N ARG A 405 -16.46 -2.05 12.06
CA ARG A 405 -17.89 -1.82 11.78
C ARG A 405 -18.12 -0.74 10.73
N ALA A 406 -17.46 0.41 10.87
CA ALA A 406 -17.59 1.51 9.90
C ALA A 406 -17.02 1.14 8.53
N MET A 407 -15.88 0.46 8.46
CA MET A 407 -15.29 0.02 7.19
C MET A 407 -16.15 -1.08 6.52
N LEU A 408 -16.70 -2.02 7.29
CA LEU A 408 -17.65 -3.04 6.81
C LEU A 408 -18.91 -2.40 6.25
N TRP A 409 -19.43 -1.36 6.90
CA TRP A 409 -20.56 -0.59 6.38
C TRP A 409 -20.22 0.12 5.07
N ARG A 410 -19.03 0.74 4.97
CA ARG A 410 -18.58 1.44 3.75
C ARG A 410 -18.22 0.52 2.59
N ARG A 411 -17.80 -0.73 2.86
CA ARG A 411 -17.37 -1.71 1.85
C ARG A 411 -17.82 -3.14 2.23
N PRO A 412 -19.13 -3.46 2.16
CA PRO A 412 -19.63 -4.77 2.60
C PRO A 412 -19.05 -5.94 1.80
N ARG A 413 -18.75 -5.73 0.51
CA ARG A 413 -18.13 -6.75 -0.35
C ARG A 413 -16.69 -7.11 0.06
N TRP A 414 -16.06 -6.31 0.92
CA TRP A 414 -14.70 -6.52 1.40
C TRP A 414 -14.68 -7.20 2.78
N ALA A 415 -15.82 -7.70 3.26
CA ALA A 415 -16.01 -8.05 4.67
C ALA A 415 -14.95 -8.94 5.30
N ILE A 416 -14.51 -9.99 4.60
CA ILE A 416 -13.54 -10.97 5.13
C ILE A 416 -12.23 -10.30 5.59
N ARG A 417 -11.76 -9.28 4.88
CA ARG A 417 -10.49 -8.61 5.20
C ARG A 417 -10.65 -7.35 6.05
N LEU A 418 -11.88 -6.95 6.35
CA LEU A 418 -12.20 -5.77 7.15
C LEU A 418 -12.66 -6.13 8.57
N GLN A 419 -12.38 -7.36 9.01
CA GLN A 419 -12.65 -7.82 10.36
C GLN A 419 -11.76 -7.13 11.40
N PRO A 420 -12.13 -7.15 12.71
CA PRO A 420 -11.40 -6.43 13.75
C PRO A 420 -9.91 -6.74 13.83
N GLY A 421 -9.49 -8.00 13.63
CA GLY A 421 -8.07 -8.39 13.64
C GLY A 421 -7.24 -7.68 12.56
N PRO A 422 -7.56 -7.87 11.25
CA PRO A 422 -6.90 -7.15 10.16
C PRO A 422 -6.96 -5.62 10.28
N VAL A 423 -8.09 -5.05 10.71
CA VAL A 423 -8.24 -3.60 10.88
C VAL A 423 -7.40 -3.09 12.05
N GLY A 424 -7.33 -3.83 13.15
CA GLY A 424 -6.45 -3.52 14.28
C GLY A 424 -4.98 -3.52 13.88
N ALA A 425 -4.55 -4.50 13.08
CA ALA A 425 -3.20 -4.52 12.53
C ALA A 425 -2.91 -3.30 11.64
N LEU A 426 -3.86 -2.88 10.79
CA LEU A 426 -3.72 -1.66 9.98
C LEU A 426 -3.65 -0.39 10.83
N LEU A 427 -4.42 -0.30 11.93
CA LEU A 427 -4.34 0.81 12.88
C LEU A 427 -2.98 0.85 13.59
N THR A 428 -2.44 -0.31 14.00
CA THR A 428 -1.10 -0.41 14.58
C THR A 428 -0.04 0.02 13.57
N GLU A 429 -0.08 -0.48 12.33
CA GLU A 429 0.84 -0.04 11.27
C GLU A 429 0.73 1.48 11.05
N ALA A 430 -0.48 2.03 10.92
CA ALA A 430 -0.69 3.47 10.74
C ALA A 430 -0.17 4.30 11.91
N HIS A 431 -0.30 3.81 13.14
CA HIS A 431 0.27 4.45 14.31
C HIS A 431 1.80 4.44 14.26
N THR A 432 2.41 3.29 13.98
CA THR A 432 3.87 3.13 13.85
C THR A 432 4.46 4.03 12.77
N ILE A 433 3.80 4.17 11.62
CA ILE A 433 4.23 5.10 10.54
C ILE A 433 4.10 6.58 10.97
N GLY A 434 3.41 6.87 12.07
CA GLY A 434 3.14 8.23 12.53
C GLY A 434 2.03 8.91 11.75
N MET A 435 1.04 8.14 11.27
CA MET A 435 -0.14 8.66 10.57
C MET A 435 -1.36 8.81 11.50
N VAL A 436 -1.35 8.07 12.62
CA VAL A 436 -2.43 8.01 13.60
C VAL A 436 -1.86 8.16 15.01
N GLY A 437 -2.52 8.96 15.84
CA GLY A 437 -2.22 9.11 17.27
C GLY A 437 -3.50 8.97 18.09
N ARG A 438 -3.47 8.16 19.16
CA ARG A 438 -4.66 7.89 20.01
C ARG A 438 -5.91 7.46 19.22
N GLY A 439 -5.73 6.63 18.18
CA GLY A 439 -6.82 6.16 17.32
C GLY A 439 -7.40 7.21 16.36
N ALA A 440 -6.85 8.43 16.33
CA ALA A 440 -7.29 9.52 15.46
C ALA A 440 -6.22 9.84 14.41
N ILE A 441 -6.64 10.30 13.22
CA ILE A 441 -5.73 10.67 12.13
C ILE A 441 -5.02 12.01 12.39
N ALA A 442 -3.71 12.04 12.13
CA ALA A 442 -2.87 13.23 12.31
C ALA A 442 -3.06 14.26 11.17
N THR A 443 -2.80 15.53 11.48
CA THR A 443 -2.94 16.66 10.56
C THR A 443 -2.09 16.50 9.28
N PRO A 444 -0.80 16.11 9.33
CA PRO A 444 0.01 15.90 8.12
C PRO A 444 -0.55 14.78 7.23
N THR A 445 -1.16 13.77 7.84
CA THR A 445 -1.79 12.65 7.12
C THR A 445 -3.06 13.08 6.40
N ARG A 446 -3.89 13.94 7.02
CA ARG A 446 -5.05 14.53 6.34
C ARG A 446 -4.63 15.30 5.08
N ALA A 447 -3.55 16.09 5.17
CA ALA A 447 -3.00 16.80 4.02
C ALA A 447 -2.54 15.82 2.91
N LEU A 448 -1.87 14.72 3.28
CA LEU A 448 -1.44 13.67 2.33
C LEU A 448 -2.63 13.05 1.60
N LEU A 449 -3.73 12.73 2.30
CA LEU A 449 -4.93 12.14 1.71
C LEU A 449 -5.73 13.12 0.86
N ALA A 450 -5.72 14.40 1.21
CA ALA A 450 -6.36 15.47 0.43
C ALA A 450 -5.64 15.76 -0.90
N GLY A 451 -4.52 15.09 -1.19
CA GLY A 451 -3.75 15.28 -2.41
C GLY A 451 -2.93 16.57 -2.44
N ALA A 452 -2.58 17.11 -1.26
CA ALA A 452 -1.67 18.23 -1.14
C ALA A 452 -0.30 17.89 -1.75
N SER A 453 0.45 18.91 -2.18
CA SER A 453 1.80 18.71 -2.71
C SER A 453 2.73 18.14 -1.63
N ALA A 454 3.79 17.45 -2.06
CA ALA A 454 4.78 16.87 -1.13
C ALA A 454 5.34 17.93 -0.17
N ASP A 455 5.62 19.15 -0.66
CA ASP A 455 6.14 20.25 0.14
C ASP A 455 5.15 20.72 1.22
N GLU A 456 3.84 20.74 0.92
CA GLU A 456 2.81 21.10 1.90
C GLU A 456 2.67 20.04 2.99
N VAL A 457 2.73 18.76 2.61
CA VAL A 457 2.67 17.63 3.54
C VAL A 457 3.90 17.62 4.45
N ILE A 458 5.08 17.85 3.89
CA ILE A 458 6.34 17.95 4.65
C ILE A 458 6.29 19.12 5.63
N LYS A 459 5.85 20.31 5.20
CA LYS A 459 5.69 21.47 6.10
C LYS A 459 4.68 21.22 7.22
N ALA A 460 3.60 20.49 6.93
CA ALA A 460 2.64 20.09 7.96
C ALA A 460 3.29 19.17 8.99
N MET A 461 4.13 18.21 8.55
CA MET A 461 4.88 17.33 9.45
C MET A 461 5.91 18.10 10.28
N ASP A 462 6.67 19.01 9.67
CA ASP A 462 7.65 19.85 10.37
C ASP A 462 7.01 20.68 11.49
N LYS A 463 5.75 21.11 11.31
CA LYS A 463 5.02 21.88 12.32
C LYS A 463 4.65 21.06 13.56
N VAL A 464 4.43 19.75 13.39
CA VAL A 464 4.00 18.86 14.49
C VAL A 464 5.16 18.14 15.16
N LEU A 465 6.30 18.00 14.47
CA LEU A 465 7.52 17.47 15.06
C LEU A 465 7.95 18.33 16.26
N PRO A 466 8.38 17.73 17.38
CA PRO A 466 8.95 18.48 18.49
C PRO A 466 10.12 19.32 18.00
N GLN A 467 10.17 20.59 18.43
CA GLN A 467 11.29 21.45 18.06
C GLN A 467 12.59 20.86 18.62
N PRO A 468 13.65 20.79 17.81
CA PRO A 468 14.95 20.40 18.29
C PRO A 468 15.37 21.30 19.46
N ILE A 469 15.88 20.68 20.52
CA ILE A 469 16.44 21.39 21.65
C ILE A 469 17.96 21.50 21.50
N ASP A 470 18.47 22.62 21.97
CA ASP A 470 19.89 22.97 21.96
C ASP A 470 20.58 22.60 23.29
N HIS A 471 19.99 21.74 24.11
CA HIS A 471 20.52 21.44 25.45
C HIS A 471 20.18 20.05 25.96
N PHE A 472 20.91 19.63 26.99
CA PHE A 472 20.67 18.39 27.75
C PHE A 472 20.83 18.61 29.26
N LEU A 473 20.40 17.64 30.06
CA LEU A 473 20.52 17.64 31.51
C LEU A 473 21.61 16.65 31.92
N LEU A 474 22.58 17.08 32.71
CA LEU A 474 23.68 16.26 33.21
C LEU A 474 23.51 15.94 34.69
N GLN A 475 23.57 14.66 35.05
CA GLN A 475 23.41 14.17 36.41
C GLN A 475 24.77 13.84 37.05
N ALA A 476 24.81 13.76 38.38
CA ALA A 476 26.05 13.57 39.15
C ALA A 476 26.75 12.23 38.89
N ASP A 477 26.00 11.22 38.44
CA ASP A 477 26.49 9.89 38.10
C ASP A 477 26.98 9.78 36.65
N LEU A 478 27.16 10.91 35.93
CA LEU A 478 27.58 10.99 34.52
C LEU A 478 26.53 10.51 33.51
N THR A 479 25.27 10.51 33.94
CA THR A 479 24.11 10.28 33.07
C THR A 479 23.67 11.59 32.42
N VAL A 480 23.44 11.58 31.11
CA VAL A 480 22.91 12.70 30.32
C VAL A 480 21.47 12.37 29.93
N VAL A 481 20.52 13.20 30.36
CA VAL A 481 19.11 13.08 30.00
C VAL A 481 18.76 14.16 28.98
N VAL A 482 18.21 13.74 27.85
CA VAL A 482 17.85 14.60 26.74
C VAL A 482 16.31 14.60 26.62
N PRO A 483 15.63 15.70 27.00
CA PRO A 483 14.16 15.73 27.11
C PRO A 483 13.41 15.84 25.77
N GLY A 484 14.11 15.89 24.64
CA GLY A 484 13.54 16.03 23.29
C GLY A 484 14.59 15.78 22.21
N PRO A 485 14.23 15.84 20.92
CA PRO A 485 15.21 15.68 19.84
C PRO A 485 16.26 16.78 19.92
N LEU A 486 17.55 16.44 19.88
CA LEU A 486 18.61 17.46 19.85
C LEU A 486 18.72 18.07 18.47
N GLU A 487 19.17 19.33 18.41
CA GLU A 487 19.72 19.87 17.16
C GLU A 487 20.79 18.93 16.62
N ARG A 488 20.83 18.71 15.30
CA ARG A 488 21.70 17.71 14.66
C ARG A 488 23.15 17.84 15.11
N ASP A 489 23.71 19.05 15.03
CA ASP A 489 25.09 19.31 15.41
C ASP A 489 25.34 18.99 16.89
N LEU A 490 24.36 19.21 17.77
CA LEU A 490 24.46 18.85 19.18
C LEU A 490 24.35 17.33 19.39
N ALA A 491 23.46 16.65 18.66
CA ALA A 491 23.30 15.20 18.70
C ALA A 491 24.57 14.47 18.26
N GLU A 492 25.18 14.90 17.15
CA GLU A 492 26.45 14.35 16.64
C GLU A 492 27.58 14.54 17.65
N GLN A 493 27.67 15.73 18.24
CA GLN A 493 28.69 16.02 19.26
C GLN A 493 28.49 15.23 20.54
N LEU A 494 27.24 15.06 21.00
CA LEU A 494 26.92 14.25 22.17
C LEU A 494 27.19 12.76 21.91
N GLY A 495 26.84 12.25 20.73
CA GLY A 495 27.10 10.87 20.32
C GLY A 495 28.59 10.52 20.23
N ALA A 496 29.43 11.51 19.91
CA ALA A 496 30.88 11.32 19.94
C ALA A 496 31.40 11.09 21.38
N VAL A 497 30.87 11.83 22.37
CA VAL A 497 31.40 11.88 23.75
C VAL A 497 30.63 11.01 24.75
N ALA A 498 29.49 10.43 24.37
CA ALA A 498 28.63 9.61 25.22
C ALA A 498 28.08 8.37 24.47
N THR A 499 27.45 7.45 25.18
CA THR A 499 26.80 6.25 24.60
C THR A 499 25.34 6.19 25.02
N VAL A 500 24.43 5.88 24.11
CA VAL A 500 23.00 5.74 24.43
C VAL A 500 22.81 4.52 25.34
N GLU A 501 22.14 4.72 26.47
CA GLU A 501 21.80 3.67 27.45
C GLU A 501 20.32 3.27 27.33
N SER A 502 19.44 4.25 27.13
CA SER A 502 18.02 4.03 26.91
C SER A 502 17.47 4.99 25.87
N ALA A 503 16.64 4.46 24.97
CA ALA A 503 15.89 5.22 23.99
C ALA A 503 14.41 5.22 24.40
N GLY A 504 13.80 6.41 24.44
CA GLY A 504 12.40 6.63 24.78
C GLY A 504 12.05 8.11 24.63
N ALA A 505 10.93 8.54 25.22
CA ALA A 505 10.48 9.94 25.16
C ALA A 505 11.53 10.96 25.66
N ALA A 506 12.46 10.53 26.52
CA ALA A 506 13.70 11.22 26.80
C ALA A 506 14.87 10.26 26.55
N MET A 507 15.86 10.67 25.77
CA MET A 507 17.05 9.86 25.50
C MET A 507 18.00 9.94 26.68
N VAL A 508 18.49 8.79 27.13
CA VAL A 508 19.46 8.71 28.23
C VAL A 508 20.78 8.23 27.67
N TYR A 509 21.83 9.03 27.86
CA TYR A 509 23.19 8.67 27.50
C TYR A 509 24.06 8.52 28.75
N ARG A 510 25.10 7.72 28.64
CA ARG A 510 26.14 7.53 29.64
C ARG A 510 27.47 8.06 29.15
N ILE A 511 28.15 8.84 29.99
CA ILE A 511 29.54 9.26 29.74
C ILE A 511 30.49 8.30 30.48
N SER A 512 31.56 7.88 29.80
CA SER A 512 32.58 6.97 30.33
C SER A 512 33.99 7.39 29.89
N GLU A 513 35.03 6.82 30.51
CA GLU A 513 36.41 7.03 30.07
C GLU A 513 36.60 6.67 28.59
N ALA A 514 35.98 5.57 28.13
CA ALA A 514 36.07 5.13 26.74
C ALA A 514 35.43 6.12 25.76
N SER A 515 34.29 6.71 26.13
CA SER A 515 33.61 7.69 25.26
C SER A 515 34.35 9.03 25.21
N ILE A 516 34.98 9.47 26.31
CA ILE A 516 35.85 10.65 26.33
C ILE A 516 37.11 10.42 25.49
N ARG A 517 37.77 9.26 25.63
CA ARG A 517 38.96 8.91 24.82
C ARG A 517 38.64 8.92 23.33
N ARG A 518 37.54 8.25 22.94
CA ARG A 518 37.05 8.23 21.56
C ARG A 518 36.88 9.63 21.00
N ALA A 519 36.34 10.57 21.79
CA ALA A 519 36.21 11.95 21.35
C ALA A 519 37.56 12.65 21.15
N LEU A 520 38.54 12.44 22.03
CA LEU A 520 39.90 12.97 21.84
C LEU A 520 40.60 12.38 20.61
N ASP A 521 40.36 11.11 20.29
CA ASP A 521 40.91 10.44 19.11
C ASP A 521 40.40 11.03 17.79
N THR A 522 39.21 11.67 17.81
CA THR A 522 38.69 12.44 16.67
C THR A 522 39.28 13.86 16.56
N GLY A 523 40.26 14.19 17.40
CA GLY A 523 40.97 15.48 17.38
C GLY A 523 40.41 16.56 18.30
N ARG A 524 39.41 16.24 19.15
CA ARG A 524 38.89 17.18 20.15
C ARG A 524 39.89 17.37 21.29
N THR A 525 39.94 18.58 21.85
CA THR A 525 40.77 18.91 23.01
C THR A 525 39.98 18.86 24.32
N ALA A 526 40.67 18.72 25.46
CA ALA A 526 40.04 18.82 26.78
C ALA A 526 39.26 20.14 26.97
N GLY A 527 39.84 21.26 26.51
CA GLY A 527 39.19 22.57 26.58
C GLY A 527 37.89 22.64 25.77
N GLU A 528 37.87 22.04 24.58
CA GLU A 528 36.65 21.94 23.76
C GLU A 528 35.58 21.05 24.41
N LEU A 529 35.97 19.96 25.07
CA LEU A 529 35.04 19.10 25.79
C LEU A 529 34.42 19.81 27.00
N HIS A 530 35.24 20.52 27.80
CA HIS A 530 34.72 21.35 28.90
C HIS A 530 33.78 22.45 28.38
N ALA A 531 34.16 23.14 27.31
CA ALA A 531 33.34 24.17 26.69
C ALA A 531 32.01 23.60 26.16
N PHE A 532 32.03 22.41 25.57
CA PHE A 532 30.85 21.70 25.08
C PHE A 532 29.83 21.44 26.21
N PHE A 533 30.26 20.79 27.30
CA PHE A 533 29.36 20.49 28.42
C PHE A 533 28.89 21.76 29.14
N ALA A 534 29.76 22.76 29.30
CA ALA A 534 29.38 24.04 29.90
C ALA A 534 28.37 24.82 29.06
N ARG A 535 28.44 24.73 27.73
CA ARG A 535 27.55 25.43 26.81
C ARG A 535 26.16 24.82 26.74
N TYR A 536 26.08 23.50 26.65
CA TYR A 536 24.83 22.81 26.30
C TYR A 536 24.15 22.13 27.50
N SER A 537 24.80 22.03 28.66
CA SER A 537 24.14 21.50 29.86
C SER A 537 23.29 22.56 30.55
N LYS A 538 22.03 22.24 30.84
CA LYS A 538 21.15 23.09 31.67
C LYS A 538 21.32 22.89 33.17
N THR A 539 22.00 21.83 33.58
CA THR A 539 22.41 21.59 34.97
C THR A 539 23.90 21.91 35.12
N PRO A 540 24.37 22.24 36.34
CA PRO A 540 25.80 22.44 36.57
C PRO A 540 26.60 21.20 36.19
N VAL A 541 27.74 21.38 35.52
CA VAL A 541 28.63 20.28 35.16
C VAL A 541 29.19 19.64 36.44
N PRO A 542 28.96 18.33 36.69
CA PRO A 542 29.48 17.66 37.86
C PRO A 542 31.01 17.65 37.85
N GLN A 543 31.60 17.92 39.02
CA GLN A 543 33.05 17.94 39.19
C GLN A 543 33.72 16.61 38.80
N GLY A 544 33.02 15.49 38.98
CA GLY A 544 33.49 14.17 38.53
C GLY A 544 33.72 14.09 37.02
N LEU A 545 32.90 14.77 36.20
CA LEU A 545 33.11 14.82 34.76
C LEU A 545 34.33 15.66 34.41
N THR A 546 34.52 16.80 35.09
CA THR A 546 35.67 17.68 34.89
C THR A 546 36.98 16.92 35.12
N TYR A 547 37.09 16.19 36.24
CA TYR A 547 38.26 15.38 36.54
C TYR A 547 38.48 14.26 35.51
N LEU A 548 37.42 13.60 35.08
CA LEU A 548 37.52 12.53 34.08
C LEU A 548 38.09 13.06 32.75
N ILE A 549 37.63 14.23 32.27
CA ILE A 549 38.12 14.83 31.03
C ILE A 549 39.61 15.16 31.14
N ASP A 550 40.03 15.82 32.21
CA ASP A 550 41.42 16.27 32.39
C ASP A 550 42.40 15.09 32.51
N ASP A 551 42.00 14.04 33.23
CA ASP A 551 42.82 12.86 33.43
C ASP A 551 43.00 12.07 32.12
N VAL A 552 41.93 11.87 31.35
CA VAL A 552 42.01 11.19 30.05
C VAL A 552 42.84 12.00 29.05
N ALA A 553 42.68 13.33 29.02
CA ALA A 553 43.43 14.20 28.13
C ALA A 553 44.93 14.29 28.47
N ARG A 554 45.30 14.30 29.76
CA ARG A 554 46.73 14.28 30.16
C ARG A 554 47.45 13.01 29.70
N ARG A 555 46.71 11.92 29.58
CA ARG A 555 47.20 10.61 29.11
C ARG A 555 47.18 10.48 27.58
N HIS A 556 46.61 11.46 26.85
CA HIS A 556 46.47 11.48 25.39
C HIS A 556 47.64 12.25 24.73
N GLY A 557 48.27 11.70 23.67
CA GLY A 557 49.22 12.44 22.82
C GLY A 557 50.71 12.50 23.21
N GLN A 558 51.24 11.62 24.08
CA GLN A 558 52.67 11.63 24.50
C GLN A 558 53.69 11.08 23.47
N LEU A 559 53.25 10.68 22.27
CA LEU A 559 54.07 10.10 21.19
C LEU A 559 53.96 10.94 19.90
N ARG A 560 55.05 11.04 19.12
CA ARG A 560 55.12 11.81 17.85
C ARG A 560 55.17 10.91 16.62
N VAL A 561 54.60 11.41 15.52
CA VAL A 561 54.36 10.67 14.26
C VAL A 561 54.99 11.42 13.08
N GLY A 562 55.62 10.69 12.15
CA GLY A 562 56.07 11.19 10.85
C GLY A 562 55.27 10.53 9.72
N MET A 563 55.23 11.16 8.53
CA MET A 563 54.42 10.67 7.40
C MET A 563 55.08 9.47 6.71
N ALA A 564 54.39 8.35 6.73
CA ALA A 564 54.62 7.18 5.89
C ALA A 564 53.25 6.69 5.41
N ALA A 565 53.11 6.40 4.12
CA ALA A 565 51.84 5.92 3.56
C ALA A 565 51.55 4.45 3.95
N SER A 566 52.60 3.68 4.25
CA SER A 566 52.50 2.32 4.77
C SER A 566 53.73 1.94 5.59
N PHE A 567 53.60 0.92 6.43
CA PHE A 567 54.71 0.33 7.18
C PHE A 567 54.62 -1.19 7.13
N VAL A 568 55.77 -1.85 7.28
CA VAL A 568 55.91 -3.31 7.29
C VAL A 568 56.62 -3.70 8.56
N ARG A 569 55.96 -4.48 9.42
CA ARG A 569 56.57 -5.06 10.62
C ARG A 569 56.77 -6.56 10.46
N CYS A 570 57.87 -7.09 10.95
CA CYS A 570 58.17 -8.51 10.91
C CYS A 570 58.98 -8.90 12.16
N GLU A 571 58.61 -10.00 12.82
CA GLU A 571 59.31 -10.45 14.03
C GLU A 571 60.72 -10.97 13.75
N ASP A 572 60.98 -11.46 12.52
CA ASP A 572 62.29 -11.90 12.06
C ASP A 572 62.95 -10.79 11.22
N ALA A 573 64.02 -10.20 11.78
CA ALA A 573 64.80 -9.15 11.14
C ALA A 573 65.51 -9.63 9.85
N ALA A 574 65.90 -10.90 9.77
CA ALA A 574 66.52 -11.46 8.57
C ALA A 574 65.48 -11.64 7.45
N LEU A 575 64.27 -12.08 7.80
CA LEU A 575 63.15 -12.17 6.87
C LEU A 575 62.73 -10.79 6.35
N LEU A 576 62.67 -9.78 7.21
CA LEU A 576 62.36 -8.40 6.79
C LEU A 576 63.44 -7.85 5.86
N ALA A 577 64.72 -8.08 6.17
CA ALA A 577 65.82 -7.66 5.31
C ALA A 577 65.76 -8.37 3.95
N GLN A 578 65.41 -9.66 3.91
CA GLN A 578 65.20 -10.41 2.68
C GLN A 578 64.01 -9.89 1.87
N ALA A 579 62.91 -9.53 2.52
CA ALA A 579 61.71 -8.98 1.88
C ALA A 579 61.95 -7.59 1.28
N ILE A 580 62.69 -6.72 1.98
CA ILE A 580 63.07 -5.39 1.47
C ILE A 580 64.09 -5.51 0.32
N ALA A 581 64.97 -6.51 0.34
CA ALA A 581 65.97 -6.76 -0.72
C ALA A 581 65.42 -7.52 -1.93
N ALA A 582 64.14 -7.93 -1.92
CA ALA A 582 63.54 -8.63 -3.04
C ALA A 582 63.38 -7.71 -4.26
N PRO A 583 63.58 -8.21 -5.51
CA PRO A 583 63.49 -7.37 -6.71
C PRO A 583 62.15 -6.61 -6.86
N ALA A 584 61.04 -7.21 -6.39
CA ALA A 584 59.71 -6.59 -6.43
C ALA A 584 59.56 -5.40 -5.45
N ALA A 585 60.40 -5.30 -4.41
CA ALA A 585 60.34 -4.24 -3.41
C ALA A 585 61.19 -2.99 -3.77
N HIS A 586 62.03 -3.07 -4.80
CA HIS A 586 62.92 -1.97 -5.20
C HIS A 586 62.18 -0.69 -5.64
N GLN A 587 60.96 -0.79 -6.16
CA GLN A 587 60.15 0.36 -6.58
C GLN A 587 59.35 1.00 -5.44
N LEU A 588 59.33 0.40 -4.24
CA LEU A 588 58.51 0.84 -3.10
C LEU A 588 59.26 1.78 -2.13
N GLU A 589 60.52 2.12 -2.40
CA GLU A 589 61.35 3.01 -1.57
C GLU A 589 61.29 2.68 -0.06
N MET A 590 61.30 1.38 0.30
CA MET A 590 61.17 0.96 1.69
C MET A 590 62.38 1.36 2.53
N ARG A 591 62.14 1.95 3.69
CA ARG A 591 63.16 2.44 4.63
C ARG A 591 62.96 1.83 6.02
N LEU A 592 64.01 1.29 6.62
CA LEU A 592 63.95 0.78 8.00
C LEU A 592 63.85 1.94 9.03
N LEU A 593 62.88 1.84 9.94
CA LEU A 593 62.79 2.68 11.15
C LEU A 593 63.28 1.94 12.39
N ALA A 594 63.21 0.61 12.40
CA ALA A 594 63.77 -0.28 13.40
C ALA A 594 64.17 -1.62 12.74
N PRO A 595 64.97 -2.49 13.39
CA PRO A 595 65.38 -3.77 12.81
C PRO A 595 64.24 -4.69 12.35
N THR A 596 63.04 -4.50 12.92
CA THR A 596 61.82 -5.26 12.64
C THR A 596 60.71 -4.40 12.02
N VAL A 597 60.98 -3.14 11.65
CA VAL A 597 59.97 -2.21 11.13
C VAL A 597 60.54 -1.38 9.98
N ALA A 598 59.89 -1.46 8.82
CA ALA A 598 60.15 -0.63 7.66
C ALA A 598 58.94 0.28 7.35
N VAL A 599 59.17 1.40 6.69
CA VAL A 599 58.14 2.32 6.20
C VAL A 599 58.32 2.58 4.72
N SER A 600 57.21 2.85 4.03
CA SER A 600 57.18 3.20 2.61
C SER A 600 56.23 4.39 2.39
N GLN A 601 56.49 5.16 1.34
CA GLN A 601 55.57 6.19 0.84
C GLN A 601 54.55 5.63 -0.15
N ALA A 602 54.66 4.36 -0.53
CA ALA A 602 53.66 3.68 -1.35
C ALA A 602 52.43 3.28 -0.50
N PRO A 603 51.22 3.27 -1.09
CA PRO A 603 49.99 2.83 -0.42
C PRO A 603 50.08 1.38 0.07
N ILE A 604 49.40 1.09 1.19
CA ILE A 604 49.39 -0.25 1.81
C ILE A 604 48.98 -1.38 0.84
N SER A 605 48.09 -1.11 -0.12
CA SER A 605 47.66 -2.07 -1.14
C SER A 605 48.76 -2.47 -2.11
N GLU A 606 49.63 -1.54 -2.50
CA GLU A 606 50.74 -1.79 -3.43
C GLU A 606 51.86 -2.57 -2.73
N VAL A 607 52.14 -2.22 -1.46
CA VAL A 607 53.11 -2.94 -0.63
C VAL A 607 52.67 -4.38 -0.36
N LEU A 608 51.39 -4.63 -0.07
CA LEU A 608 50.85 -5.98 0.09
C LEU A 608 50.93 -6.81 -1.19
N ALA A 609 50.70 -6.20 -2.36
CA ALA A 609 50.76 -6.88 -3.64
C ALA A 609 52.20 -7.31 -4.00
N ALA A 610 53.17 -6.39 -3.90
CA ALA A 610 54.56 -6.65 -4.24
C ALA A 610 55.21 -7.71 -3.32
N LEU A 611 54.88 -7.69 -2.02
CA LEU A 611 55.39 -8.68 -1.07
C LEU A 611 54.82 -10.08 -1.34
N ARG A 612 53.55 -10.21 -1.79
CA ARG A 612 52.98 -11.49 -2.23
C ARG A 612 53.62 -12.01 -3.51
N GLU A 613 53.89 -11.13 -4.46
CA GLU A 613 54.58 -11.47 -5.71
C GLU A 613 56.00 -12.01 -5.45
N ALA A 614 56.70 -11.44 -4.45
CA ALA A 614 58.00 -11.92 -3.99
C ALA A 614 57.95 -13.22 -3.14
N GLY A 615 56.76 -13.83 -2.97
CA GLY A 615 56.58 -15.11 -2.28
C GLY A 615 56.41 -15.00 -0.76
N PHE A 616 56.20 -13.79 -0.22
CA PHE A 616 55.91 -13.58 1.20
C PHE A 616 54.39 -13.57 1.47
N ALA A 617 54.00 -13.74 2.73
CA ALA A 617 52.59 -13.77 3.16
C ALA A 617 52.26 -12.62 4.12
N PRO A 618 52.15 -11.37 3.63
CA PRO A 618 51.92 -10.20 4.50
C PRO A 618 50.42 -10.04 4.85
N ALA A 619 50.17 -9.49 6.05
CA ALA A 619 48.85 -9.11 6.55
C ALA A 619 48.75 -7.58 6.72
N ALA A 620 47.57 -7.02 6.46
CA ALA A 620 47.32 -5.58 6.64
C ALA A 620 47.09 -5.27 8.11
N GLU A 621 47.74 -4.24 8.62
CA GLU A 621 47.64 -3.82 10.01
C GLU A 621 47.22 -2.36 10.09
N ASP A 622 46.48 -2.02 11.14
CA ASP A 622 45.91 -0.69 11.30
C ASP A 622 46.91 0.09 12.11
N SER A 623 46.55 1.34 12.37
CA SER A 623 47.20 2.16 13.36
C SER A 623 47.30 1.53 14.75
N THR A 624 46.61 0.41 15.05
CA THR A 624 46.71 -0.31 16.34
C THR A 624 47.66 -1.51 16.30
N GLY A 625 48.22 -1.88 15.13
CA GLY A 625 49.05 -3.07 14.97
C GLY A 625 48.26 -4.38 15.02
N THR A 626 46.94 -4.30 15.18
CA THR A 626 46.00 -5.39 14.96
C THR A 626 45.94 -5.60 13.45
N ILE A 627 45.88 -6.86 13.02
CA ILE A 627 45.53 -7.13 11.62
C ILE A 627 44.13 -6.53 11.41
N VAL A 628 44.05 -5.44 10.64
CA VAL A 628 42.76 -4.81 10.30
C VAL A 628 42.22 -5.45 9.08
N ASP A 629 40.92 -5.49 9.15
CA ASP A 629 40.07 -5.34 8.02
C ASP A 629 39.85 -3.83 7.76
N ILE A 630 40.37 -3.30 6.65
CA ILE A 630 40.16 -1.90 6.19
C ILE A 630 38.67 -1.77 5.79
N ARG A 631 37.77 -1.62 6.75
CA ARG A 631 36.33 -1.76 6.44
C ARG A 631 35.75 -0.54 5.74
N ALA A 632 35.17 -0.84 4.59
CA ALA A 632 34.29 -0.03 3.76
C ALA A 632 33.03 0.43 4.51
N ARG A 633 32.21 1.30 3.87
CA ARG A 633 30.95 1.94 4.34
C ARG A 633 29.81 0.96 4.78
N GLY A 634 30.15 -0.22 5.26
CA GLY A 634 29.28 -1.38 5.23
C GLY A 634 29.03 -1.83 3.79
N ALA A 635 28.57 -3.05 3.65
CA ALA A 635 28.16 -3.58 2.37
C ALA A 635 27.00 -2.76 1.78
N ARG A 636 27.08 -2.46 0.48
CA ARG A 636 26.00 -1.84 -0.29
C ARG A 636 25.63 -2.69 -1.49
N VAL A 637 24.35 -2.63 -1.86
CA VAL A 637 23.88 -3.18 -3.13
C VAL A 637 23.42 -2.05 -4.06
N PRO A 638 23.53 -2.22 -5.39
CA PRO A 638 22.96 -1.29 -6.34
C PRO A 638 21.45 -1.12 -6.11
N ALA A 639 20.96 0.12 -6.18
CA ALA A 639 19.53 0.37 -6.07
C ALA A 639 18.82 -0.24 -7.29
N PRO A 640 17.78 -1.08 -7.10
CA PRO A 640 17.04 -1.64 -8.22
C PRO A 640 16.30 -0.52 -8.96
N VAL A 641 16.28 -0.59 -10.30
CA VAL A 641 15.47 0.31 -11.13
C VAL A 641 13.99 -0.05 -10.95
N ARG A 642 13.35 0.56 -9.95
CA ARG A 642 11.93 0.34 -9.68
C ARG A 642 11.09 1.01 -10.76
N ARG A 643 10.43 0.19 -11.59
CA ARG A 643 9.25 0.63 -12.33
C ARG A 643 8.14 0.77 -11.30
N ARG A 644 7.59 1.99 -11.12
CA ARG A 644 6.34 2.17 -10.36
C ARG A 644 5.36 1.12 -10.87
N ALA A 645 4.73 0.36 -9.96
CA ALA A 645 3.63 -0.52 -10.33
C ALA A 645 2.68 0.33 -11.18
N HIS A 646 2.50 -0.06 -12.43
CA HIS A 646 1.82 0.73 -13.44
C HIS A 646 0.38 0.95 -12.96
N ARG A 647 0.12 2.05 -12.25
CA ARG A 647 -1.24 2.57 -12.06
C ARG A 647 -1.72 2.87 -13.46
N THR A 648 -2.71 2.14 -13.94
CA THR A 648 -3.42 2.53 -15.15
C THR A 648 -3.96 3.93 -14.89
N PRO A 649 -3.46 4.98 -15.56
CA PRO A 649 -3.95 6.32 -15.31
C PRO A 649 -5.45 6.32 -15.62
N SER A 650 -6.26 6.85 -14.68
CA SER A 650 -7.66 7.11 -14.98
C SER A 650 -7.71 8.02 -16.21
N PRO A 651 -8.60 7.76 -17.19
CA PRO A 651 -8.73 8.62 -18.36
C PRO A 651 -8.97 10.07 -17.91
N THR A 652 -8.31 11.03 -18.56
CA THR A 652 -8.55 12.45 -18.26
C THR A 652 -9.97 12.82 -18.71
N SER A 653 -10.55 13.86 -18.11
CA SER A 653 -11.86 14.40 -18.52
C SER A 653 -11.91 14.73 -20.01
N GLN A 654 -10.80 15.21 -20.59
CA GLN A 654 -10.66 15.46 -22.02
C GLN A 654 -10.77 14.17 -22.85
N THR A 655 -10.11 13.08 -22.45
CA THR A 655 -10.22 11.78 -23.12
C THR A 655 -11.64 11.22 -23.01
N LEU A 656 -12.28 11.36 -21.86
CA LEU A 656 -13.67 10.94 -21.67
C LEU A 656 -14.65 11.73 -22.54
N GLY A 657 -14.47 13.06 -22.65
CA GLY A 657 -15.25 13.91 -23.54
C GLY A 657 -15.12 13.52 -25.00
N ALA A 658 -13.91 13.16 -25.45
CA ALA A 658 -13.69 12.66 -26.81
C ALA A 658 -14.43 11.33 -27.08
N ILE A 659 -14.43 10.41 -26.11
CA ILE A 659 -15.21 9.16 -26.21
C ILE A 659 -16.70 9.46 -26.36
N VAL A 660 -17.25 10.36 -25.53
CA VAL A 660 -18.68 10.73 -25.58
C VAL A 660 -19.04 11.40 -26.90
N ALA A 661 -18.20 12.29 -27.42
CA ALA A 661 -18.41 12.91 -28.74
C ALA A 661 -18.53 11.87 -29.87
N VAL A 662 -17.68 10.82 -29.85
CA VAL A 662 -17.78 9.70 -30.79
C VAL A 662 -19.10 8.95 -30.63
N LEU A 663 -19.50 8.63 -29.39
CA LEU A 663 -20.76 7.95 -29.10
C LEU A 663 -21.98 8.73 -29.64
N ARG A 664 -21.99 10.06 -29.44
CA ARG A 664 -23.06 10.95 -29.93
C ARG A 664 -23.13 11.01 -31.43
N LYS A 665 -21.99 11.19 -32.07
CA LYS A 665 -21.91 11.25 -33.52
C LYS A 665 -22.40 9.97 -34.18
N VAL A 666 -22.05 8.83 -33.60
CA VAL A 666 -22.53 7.51 -34.04
C VAL A 666 -24.03 7.35 -33.81
N ALA A 667 -24.56 7.85 -32.68
CA ALA A 667 -26.00 7.81 -32.40
C ALA A 667 -26.83 8.73 -33.32
N ALA A 668 -26.26 9.85 -33.77
CA ALA A 668 -26.92 10.82 -34.66
C ALA A 668 -26.84 10.42 -36.15
N ALA A 669 -25.98 9.48 -36.53
CA ALA A 669 -25.85 9.02 -37.91
C ALA A 669 -27.10 8.21 -38.33
N PRO A 670 -27.70 8.48 -39.51
CA PRO A 670 -28.86 7.74 -39.97
C PRO A 670 -28.51 6.25 -40.14
N SER A 671 -29.25 5.38 -39.46
CA SER A 671 -29.12 3.93 -39.59
C SER A 671 -29.72 3.46 -40.92
N SER A 672 -29.06 3.75 -42.04
CA SER A 672 -29.45 3.16 -43.32
C SER A 672 -28.93 1.72 -43.37
N GLY A 673 -29.81 0.76 -43.09
CA GLY A 673 -29.59 -0.66 -43.39
C GLY A 673 -29.54 -0.99 -44.89
N MET A 674 -29.33 0.00 -45.76
CA MET A 674 -29.11 -0.20 -47.19
C MET A 674 -27.63 -0.50 -47.42
N ARG A 675 -27.34 -1.63 -48.07
CA ARG A 675 -26.00 -1.92 -48.59
C ARG A 675 -25.58 -0.78 -49.50
N LEU A 676 -24.52 -0.04 -49.13
CA LEU A 676 -23.87 0.89 -50.03
C LEU A 676 -23.37 0.11 -51.27
N ASP A 677 -23.56 0.67 -52.46
CA ASP A 677 -23.00 0.08 -53.68
C ASP A 677 -21.45 0.04 -53.55
N PRO A 678 -20.80 -1.12 -53.75
CA PRO A 678 -19.35 -1.25 -53.64
C PRO A 678 -18.57 -0.23 -54.49
N THR A 679 -19.13 0.18 -55.64
CA THR A 679 -18.53 1.19 -56.52
C THR A 679 -18.52 2.56 -55.87
N VAL A 680 -19.64 2.93 -55.22
CA VAL A 680 -19.78 4.19 -54.49
C VAL A 680 -18.87 4.19 -53.25
N ALA A 681 -18.78 3.07 -52.54
CA ALA A 681 -17.90 2.93 -51.39
C ALA A 681 -16.42 3.10 -51.78
N ILE A 682 -16.00 2.50 -52.91
CA ILE A 682 -14.64 2.67 -53.42
C ILE A 682 -14.36 4.14 -53.74
N THR A 683 -15.26 4.83 -54.45
CA THR A 683 -15.08 6.24 -54.82
C THR A 683 -14.97 7.13 -53.58
N GLN A 684 -15.89 6.99 -52.61
CA GLN A 684 -15.88 7.79 -51.38
C GLN A 684 -14.63 7.53 -50.52
N LEU A 685 -14.17 6.27 -50.45
CA LEU A 685 -12.96 5.93 -49.70
C LEU A 685 -11.68 6.38 -50.39
N GLN A 686 -11.64 6.37 -51.72
CA GLN A 686 -10.53 6.92 -52.51
C GLN A 686 -10.43 8.43 -52.37
N GLU A 687 -11.56 9.12 -52.41
CA GLU A 687 -11.65 10.56 -52.20
C GLU A 687 -11.20 10.93 -50.78
N ALA A 688 -11.69 10.22 -49.75
CA ALA A 688 -11.26 10.41 -48.37
C ALA A 688 -9.76 10.14 -48.17
N ALA A 689 -9.20 9.10 -48.81
CA ALA A 689 -7.77 8.82 -48.77
C ALA A 689 -6.94 9.93 -49.45
N HIS A 690 -7.45 10.49 -50.55
CA HIS A 690 -6.79 11.59 -51.25
C HIS A 690 -6.80 12.88 -50.45
N LEU A 691 -7.94 13.20 -49.82
CA LEU A 691 -8.12 14.38 -48.97
C LEU A 691 -7.55 14.21 -47.55
N GLN A 692 -7.01 13.02 -47.23
CA GLN A 692 -6.55 12.64 -45.89
C GLN A 692 -7.63 12.87 -44.80
N ALA A 693 -8.90 12.76 -45.19
CA ALA A 693 -10.05 13.01 -44.34
C ALA A 693 -10.47 11.73 -43.60
N SER A 694 -10.82 11.85 -42.32
CA SER A 694 -11.36 10.72 -41.57
C SER A 694 -12.79 10.44 -42.00
N VAL A 695 -13.19 9.17 -42.02
CA VAL A 695 -14.55 8.74 -42.37
C VAL A 695 -15.09 7.74 -41.36
N VAL A 696 -16.40 7.75 -41.15
CA VAL A 696 -17.12 6.71 -40.43
C VAL A 696 -17.54 5.66 -41.44
N ILE A 697 -17.04 4.44 -41.29
CA ILE A 697 -17.48 3.28 -42.07
C ILE A 697 -18.44 2.41 -41.25
N GLY A 698 -19.56 2.01 -41.84
CA GLY A 698 -20.29 0.82 -41.41
C GLY A 698 -19.58 -0.41 -41.95
N TYR A 699 -19.29 -1.40 -41.11
CA TYR A 699 -18.54 -2.60 -41.47
C TYR A 699 -19.13 -3.83 -40.81
N VAL A 700 -19.42 -4.85 -41.61
CA VAL A 700 -19.86 -6.17 -41.12
C VAL A 700 -18.67 -7.12 -41.06
N ASP A 701 -18.39 -7.66 -39.88
CA ASP A 701 -17.27 -8.58 -39.70
C ASP A 701 -17.59 -10.01 -40.23
N PRO A 702 -16.61 -10.94 -40.26
CA PRO A 702 -16.86 -12.32 -40.71
C PRO A 702 -17.91 -13.09 -39.89
N ALA A 703 -18.19 -12.66 -38.66
CA ALA A 703 -19.21 -13.26 -37.80
C ALA A 703 -20.61 -12.66 -38.05
N GLY A 704 -20.75 -11.73 -39.01
CA GLY A 704 -22.01 -11.08 -39.35
C GLY A 704 -22.40 -9.93 -38.42
N VAL A 705 -21.50 -9.49 -37.53
CA VAL A 705 -21.76 -8.38 -36.61
C VAL A 705 -21.51 -7.05 -37.33
N ALA A 706 -22.55 -6.24 -37.43
CA ALA A 706 -22.45 -4.88 -37.95
C ALA A 706 -21.84 -3.94 -36.90
N THR A 707 -20.77 -3.25 -37.28
CA THR A 707 -20.07 -2.26 -36.45
C THR A 707 -19.91 -0.97 -37.23
N GLN A 708 -19.90 0.18 -36.56
CA GLN A 708 -19.47 1.44 -37.17
C GLN A 708 -18.12 1.84 -36.59
N ARG A 709 -17.20 2.32 -37.43
CA ARG A 709 -15.83 2.68 -37.03
C ARG A 709 -15.38 3.95 -37.73
N VAL A 710 -14.74 4.84 -36.98
CA VAL A 710 -14.00 5.96 -37.55
C VAL A 710 -12.65 5.41 -38.04
N VAL A 711 -12.31 5.66 -39.29
CA VAL A 711 -11.02 5.27 -39.87
C VAL A 711 -10.47 6.43 -40.68
N ALA A 712 -9.15 6.55 -40.76
CA ALA A 712 -8.46 7.46 -41.67
C ALA A 712 -7.92 6.65 -42.86
N PRO A 713 -8.58 6.70 -44.03
CA PRO A 713 -8.17 5.95 -45.21
C PRO A 713 -6.75 6.33 -45.64
N ILE A 714 -5.91 5.33 -45.86
CA ILE A 714 -4.54 5.53 -46.36
C ILE A 714 -4.50 5.21 -47.85
N ASN A 715 -5.10 4.09 -48.25
CA ASN A 715 -5.14 3.66 -49.64
C ASN A 715 -6.27 2.64 -49.87
N VAL A 716 -6.76 2.58 -51.11
CA VAL A 716 -7.79 1.65 -51.58
C VAL A 716 -7.25 0.88 -52.78
N ARG A 717 -6.97 -0.42 -52.61
CA ARG A 717 -6.46 -1.30 -53.69
C ARG A 717 -7.07 -2.69 -53.61
N GLY A 718 -7.34 -3.30 -54.76
CA GLY A 718 -7.76 -4.70 -54.83
C GLY A 718 -9.04 -5.05 -54.07
N GLY A 719 -9.99 -4.10 -53.94
CA GLY A 719 -11.21 -4.31 -53.16
C GLY A 719 -10.99 -4.28 -51.64
N GLN A 720 -9.83 -3.79 -51.18
CA GLN A 720 -9.51 -3.58 -49.78
C GLN A 720 -9.15 -2.12 -49.50
N LEU A 721 -9.55 -1.67 -48.31
CA LEU A 721 -9.20 -0.39 -47.72
C LEU A 721 -8.13 -0.62 -46.66
N THR A 722 -6.96 0.00 -46.82
CA THR A 722 -5.97 0.13 -45.74
C THR A 722 -6.23 1.46 -45.04
N ALA A 723 -6.52 1.44 -43.74
CA ALA A 723 -6.84 2.64 -42.99
C ALA A 723 -6.28 2.59 -41.56
N TYR A 724 -5.93 3.75 -41.02
CA TYR A 724 -5.60 3.89 -39.60
C TYR A 724 -6.89 3.91 -38.77
N ASP A 725 -6.97 3.07 -37.74
CA ASP A 725 -8.11 2.96 -36.83
C ASP A 725 -7.74 3.60 -35.48
N PRO A 726 -8.23 4.82 -35.17
CA PRO A 726 -7.91 5.52 -33.93
C PRO A 726 -8.34 4.77 -32.67
N ALA A 727 -9.39 3.95 -32.74
CA ALA A 727 -9.88 3.19 -31.59
C ALA A 727 -8.95 2.05 -31.19
N SER A 728 -8.16 1.51 -32.13
CA SER A 728 -7.16 0.46 -31.88
C SER A 728 -5.71 0.94 -31.97
N GLY A 729 -5.48 2.18 -32.41
CA GLY A 729 -4.16 2.81 -32.51
C GLY A 729 -3.24 2.17 -33.55
N ARG A 730 -3.78 1.40 -34.51
CA ARG A 730 -3.02 0.62 -35.51
C ARG A 730 -3.63 0.74 -36.91
N VAL A 731 -2.83 0.46 -37.93
CA VAL A 731 -3.30 0.34 -39.31
C VAL A 731 -3.95 -1.03 -39.52
N ARG A 732 -5.11 -1.05 -40.18
CA ARG A 732 -5.88 -2.27 -40.45
C ARG A 732 -6.38 -2.30 -41.89
N GLU A 733 -6.69 -3.50 -42.36
CA GLU A 733 -7.28 -3.76 -43.66
C GLU A 733 -8.78 -4.09 -43.52
N PHE A 734 -9.59 -3.50 -44.38
CA PHE A 734 -11.03 -3.68 -44.43
C PHE A 734 -11.44 -4.14 -45.84
N ALA A 735 -12.19 -5.23 -45.92
CA ALA A 735 -12.73 -5.68 -47.19
C ALA A 735 -13.91 -4.79 -47.62
N ILE A 736 -13.81 -4.15 -48.78
CA ILE A 736 -14.78 -3.10 -49.19
C ILE A 736 -16.18 -3.67 -49.42
N HIS A 737 -16.30 -4.91 -49.88
CA HIS A 737 -17.59 -5.59 -50.02
C HIS A 737 -18.35 -5.80 -48.69
N ARG A 738 -17.71 -5.52 -47.56
CA ARG A 738 -18.30 -5.58 -46.21
C ARG A 738 -18.55 -4.19 -45.60
N VAL A 739 -18.19 -3.14 -46.33
CA VAL A 739 -18.49 -1.77 -45.98
C VAL A 739 -19.95 -1.49 -46.34
N THR A 740 -20.76 -1.16 -45.34
CA THR A 740 -22.20 -0.94 -45.48
C THR A 740 -22.58 0.53 -45.53
N SER A 741 -21.69 1.43 -45.09
CA SER A 741 -21.84 2.88 -45.23
C SER A 741 -20.47 3.57 -45.18
N VAL A 742 -20.35 4.74 -45.79
CA VAL A 742 -19.19 5.64 -45.66
C VAL A 742 -19.74 7.06 -45.47
N VAL A 743 -19.36 7.72 -44.38
CA VAL A 743 -19.81 9.08 -44.03
C VAL A 743 -18.59 9.89 -43.62
N SER A 744 -18.54 11.17 -43.99
CA SER A 744 -17.45 12.07 -43.55
C SER A 744 -17.38 12.11 -42.02
N ALA A 745 -16.17 12.11 -41.46
CA ALA A 745 -15.96 12.37 -40.04
C ALA A 745 -15.80 13.87 -39.72
N ASP A 746 -15.83 14.76 -40.70
CA ASP A 746 -15.85 16.20 -40.43
C ASP A 746 -17.27 16.73 -40.54
N SER A 747 -17.67 17.51 -39.53
CA SER A 747 -18.93 18.26 -39.53
C SER A 747 -18.83 19.35 -40.58
N GLY A 748 -19.68 19.30 -41.61
CA GLY A 748 -20.05 20.53 -42.33
C GLY A 748 -20.79 21.49 -41.41
#